data_AF-A0A0D0L7T5-F1
#
_entry.id   AF-A0A0D0L7T5-F1
#
_cell.length_a   1.000
_cell.length_b   1.000
_cell.length_c   1.000
_cell.angle_alpha   90.00
_cell.angle_beta   90.00
_cell.angle_gamma   90.00
#
_symmetry.space_group_name_H-M   'P 1'
#
loop_
_entity.id
_entity.type
_entity.pdbx_description
1 polymer ?
#
loop_
_entity_poly.entity_id
_entity_poly.type
_entity_poly.pdbx_seq_one_letter_code
_entity_poly.pdbx_strand_id
1 'polypeptide(L)'
;MTALAVAFSVIGSLIPVAGALQIVAIVPLAVVAQRHRIRALAVAGTAGVLVSFVAGGFGTALTMTVSTVLAGIVGVSVRRGRGFGSVLTLSLVAGAVVGGLSVLMLLLLSGLRELFLAVLENSIRGSADIVGTFAPAEDVATAVADYVSFALGYWWILVFVSGMISTAVSGVVAWWVLRATLTRLGQLETRGELPDVVDIDTTAPQPVPVRLTGVTFRYRGAQDDALGPLDLTVVPGRFVAVVGANGSGKSTLARILVGAEPTGGQVERYGRTGLGLVGGTAMILQHPEAQILGTRVADDVVWGLPTSSRPTPERVEELLTEVGLAEYGLRDTGSLSGGELQRLAVAAALAREPKLLVADEATAMIDPQGQRELVELLAALPRRHAMAVVLITHRATEAALADDVVRLHRGRRVMHDPTWMSSAPFAGTAPFPAPGPPQLVLRGVGHVYNRRGPWATRALQNVDLTVHRGEGLLVIGGNGSGKSTLAWIMAGLTSPTEGTCELAGKSTSSSIGTVALSFQHARLQLQRRTVSEDIEAAGGSDVGTIDVSRVLDQVGLDRRLAGARIDELSGGQMRRVALAGLLVGKPEILVLDEPLAGLDPPGRREITALLAHLRRTGLTLVIISHDVDTLASVRSRTVTLDHGTLQVESAAGVIR
;
A
#
# COMPACT_ATOMS: atom_id res chain seq x y z
N MET A 1 -7.86 -9.75 -15.40
CA MET A 1 -7.82 -11.24 -15.28
C MET A 1 -8.29 -11.93 -16.55
N THR A 2 -9.52 -11.70 -17.02
CA THR A 2 -10.06 -12.33 -18.24
C THR A 2 -9.22 -12.05 -19.49
N ALA A 3 -8.76 -10.82 -19.70
CA ALA A 3 -7.90 -10.47 -20.84
C ALA A 3 -6.58 -11.26 -20.86
N LEU A 4 -5.98 -11.53 -19.69
CA LEU A 4 -4.75 -12.31 -19.57
C LEU A 4 -5.00 -13.79 -19.92
N ALA A 5 -6.13 -14.34 -19.47
CA ALA A 5 -6.54 -15.71 -19.79
C ALA A 5 -6.81 -15.88 -21.30
N VAL A 6 -7.48 -14.90 -21.92
CA VAL A 6 -7.69 -14.86 -23.38
C VAL A 6 -6.35 -14.81 -24.12
N ALA A 7 -5.42 -13.95 -23.71
CA ALA A 7 -4.11 -13.85 -24.35
C ALA A 7 -3.35 -15.18 -24.33
N PHE A 8 -3.29 -15.87 -23.18
CA PHE A 8 -2.64 -17.18 -23.08
C PHE A 8 -3.35 -18.26 -23.90
N SER A 9 -4.68 -18.25 -23.94
CA SER A 9 -5.48 -19.18 -24.76
C SER A 9 -5.21 -19.00 -26.26
N VAL A 10 -5.16 -17.76 -26.74
CA VAL A 10 -4.88 -17.44 -28.14
C VAL A 10 -3.43 -17.79 -28.50
N ILE A 11 -2.45 -17.36 -27.71
CA ILE A 11 -1.03 -17.65 -27.99
C ILE A 11 -0.77 -19.16 -27.95
N GLY A 12 -1.34 -19.86 -26.97
CA GLY A 12 -1.22 -21.32 -26.84
C GLY A 12 -1.92 -22.11 -27.94
N SER A 13 -2.77 -21.48 -28.76
CA SER A 13 -3.41 -22.10 -29.93
C SER A 13 -2.65 -21.86 -31.24
N LEU A 14 -1.89 -20.77 -31.31
CA LEU A 14 -1.15 -20.36 -32.51
C LEU A 14 0.26 -20.96 -32.57
N ILE A 15 0.86 -21.28 -31.42
CA ILE A 15 2.22 -21.80 -31.33
C ILE A 15 2.16 -23.31 -30.99
N PRO A 16 2.60 -24.22 -31.87
CA PRO A 16 2.48 -25.68 -31.70
C PRO A 16 3.12 -26.25 -30.42
N VAL A 17 4.15 -25.59 -29.88
CA VAL A 17 4.88 -26.01 -28.67
C VAL A 17 4.36 -25.30 -27.40
N ALA A 18 3.47 -24.32 -27.54
CA ALA A 18 3.00 -23.48 -26.44
C ALA A 18 1.72 -24.00 -25.77
N GLY A 19 1.35 -25.27 -25.97
CA GLY A 19 0.16 -25.88 -25.34
C GLY A 19 0.16 -25.75 -23.81
N ALA A 20 1.33 -25.70 -23.17
CA ALA A 20 1.47 -25.43 -21.75
C ALA A 20 0.92 -24.06 -21.31
N LEU A 21 0.90 -23.05 -22.19
CA LEU A 21 0.30 -21.74 -21.90
C LEU A 21 -1.22 -21.83 -21.70
N GLN A 22 -1.88 -22.83 -22.27
CA GLN A 22 -3.31 -23.05 -22.04
C GLN A 22 -3.60 -23.44 -20.59
N ILE A 23 -2.68 -24.15 -19.93
CA ILE A 23 -2.76 -24.46 -18.50
C ILE A 23 -2.57 -23.19 -17.67
N VAL A 24 -1.71 -22.26 -18.12
CA VAL A 24 -1.50 -20.95 -17.47
C VAL A 24 -2.74 -20.06 -17.59
N ALA A 25 -3.52 -20.18 -18.66
CA ALA A 25 -4.77 -19.44 -18.83
C ALA A 25 -5.84 -19.77 -17.75
N ILE A 26 -5.73 -20.92 -17.08
CA ILE A 26 -6.59 -21.33 -15.97
C ILE A 26 -6.35 -20.45 -14.73
N VAL A 27 -5.11 -19.98 -14.53
CA VAL A 27 -4.68 -19.29 -13.31
C VAL A 27 -5.52 -18.04 -12.98
N PRO A 28 -5.71 -17.07 -13.89
CA PRO A 28 -6.43 -15.84 -13.58
C PRO A 28 -7.90 -16.10 -13.27
N LEU A 29 -8.52 -17.06 -13.95
CA LEU A 29 -9.91 -17.43 -13.73
C LEU A 29 -10.09 -18.24 -12.44
N ALA A 30 -9.10 -19.07 -12.06
CA ALA A 30 -9.13 -19.82 -10.81
C ALA A 30 -9.04 -18.89 -9.60
N VAL A 31 -8.27 -17.81 -9.69
CA VAL A 31 -8.24 -16.74 -8.69
C VAL A 31 -9.61 -16.06 -8.56
N VAL A 32 -10.28 -15.77 -9.68
CA VAL A 32 -11.64 -15.21 -9.66
C VAL A 32 -12.63 -16.17 -9.00
N ALA A 33 -12.56 -17.46 -9.33
CA ALA A 33 -13.42 -18.50 -8.74
C ALA A 33 -13.16 -18.74 -7.24
N GLN A 34 -11.92 -18.57 -6.81
CA GLN A 34 -11.56 -18.64 -5.39
C GLN A 34 -12.14 -17.47 -4.59
N ARG A 35 -12.08 -16.25 -5.17
CA ARG A 35 -12.41 -15.00 -4.47
C ARG A 35 -13.88 -14.60 -4.55
N HIS A 36 -14.54 -14.86 -5.67
CA HIS A 36 -15.89 -14.37 -5.94
C HIS A 36 -16.92 -15.50 -6.02
N ARG A 37 -18.20 -15.13 -6.11
CA ARG A 37 -19.29 -16.09 -6.33
C ARG A 37 -19.19 -16.69 -7.72
N ILE A 38 -19.74 -17.89 -7.92
CA ILE A 38 -19.75 -18.61 -9.22
C ILE A 38 -20.31 -17.74 -10.36
N ARG A 39 -21.22 -16.81 -10.06
CA ARG A 39 -21.75 -15.83 -11.02
C ARG A 39 -20.66 -14.94 -11.65
N ALA A 40 -19.66 -14.52 -10.88
CA ALA A 40 -18.55 -13.72 -11.40
C ALA A 40 -17.67 -14.53 -12.35
N LEU A 41 -17.43 -15.82 -12.05
CA LEU A 41 -16.75 -16.74 -12.95
C LEU A 41 -17.55 -16.96 -14.24
N ALA A 42 -18.88 -17.08 -14.15
CA ALA A 42 -19.73 -17.22 -15.32
C ALA A 42 -19.62 -16.00 -16.25
N VAL A 43 -19.72 -14.77 -15.72
CA VAL A 43 -19.56 -13.53 -16.49
C VAL A 43 -18.17 -13.40 -17.10
N ALA A 44 -17.12 -13.69 -16.31
CA ALA A 44 -15.74 -13.66 -16.80
C ALA A 44 -15.50 -14.72 -17.89
N GLY A 45 -16.09 -15.90 -17.72
CA GLY A 45 -16.05 -17.00 -18.68
C GLY A 45 -16.73 -16.65 -19.99
N THR A 46 -17.97 -16.14 -19.95
CA THR A 46 -18.72 -15.75 -21.16
C THR A 46 -18.01 -14.64 -21.93
N ALA A 47 -17.52 -13.62 -21.23
CA ALA A 47 -16.73 -12.55 -21.85
C ALA A 47 -15.45 -13.11 -22.48
N GLY A 48 -14.75 -13.99 -21.76
CA GLY A 48 -13.54 -14.64 -22.25
C GLY A 48 -13.77 -15.48 -23.51
N VAL A 49 -14.82 -16.31 -23.54
CA VAL A 49 -15.17 -17.15 -24.69
C VAL A 49 -15.51 -16.31 -25.92
N LEU A 50 -16.27 -15.22 -25.76
CA LEU A 50 -16.59 -14.30 -26.85
C LEU A 50 -15.33 -13.65 -27.44
N VAL A 51 -14.43 -13.15 -26.60
CA VAL A 51 -13.19 -12.52 -27.08
C VAL A 51 -12.25 -13.54 -27.71
N SER A 52 -12.10 -14.73 -27.12
CA SER A 52 -11.31 -15.81 -27.73
C SER A 52 -11.87 -16.20 -29.10
N PHE A 53 -13.20 -16.34 -29.23
CA PHE A 53 -13.84 -16.64 -30.51
C PHE A 53 -13.49 -15.61 -31.59
N VAL A 54 -13.53 -14.32 -31.26
CA VAL A 54 -13.17 -13.25 -32.20
C VAL A 54 -11.67 -13.28 -32.54
N ALA A 55 -10.81 -13.57 -31.56
CA ALA A 55 -9.35 -13.49 -31.71
C ALA A 55 -8.73 -14.71 -32.40
N GLY A 56 -9.25 -15.93 -32.16
CA GLY A 56 -8.65 -17.17 -32.65
C GLY A 56 -9.67 -18.22 -33.11
N GLY A 57 -10.93 -17.82 -33.31
CA GLY A 57 -11.97 -18.69 -33.85
C GLY A 57 -12.49 -19.75 -32.88
N PHE A 58 -13.21 -20.73 -33.43
CA PHE A 58 -13.94 -21.73 -32.65
C PHE A 58 -13.06 -22.58 -31.72
N GLY A 59 -11.84 -22.95 -32.16
CA GLY A 59 -10.92 -23.75 -31.34
C GLY A 59 -10.50 -23.05 -30.05
N THR A 60 -10.20 -21.74 -30.11
CA THR A 60 -9.82 -20.94 -28.93
C THR A 60 -10.99 -20.67 -28.00
N ALA A 61 -12.20 -20.51 -28.55
CA ALA A 61 -13.42 -20.39 -27.75
C ALA A 61 -13.68 -21.67 -26.91
N LEU A 62 -13.46 -22.84 -27.51
CA LEU A 62 -13.63 -24.12 -26.86
C LEU A 62 -12.56 -24.36 -25.77
N THR A 63 -11.29 -24.05 -26.04
CA THR A 63 -10.23 -24.14 -25.00
C THR A 63 -10.46 -23.16 -23.85
N MET A 64 -10.99 -21.96 -24.13
CA MET A 64 -11.36 -20.99 -23.10
C MET A 64 -12.54 -21.48 -22.24
N THR A 65 -13.50 -22.17 -22.85
CA THR A 65 -14.64 -22.79 -22.14
C THR A 65 -14.14 -23.86 -21.17
N VAL A 66 -13.29 -24.78 -21.64
CA VAL A 66 -12.69 -25.84 -20.80
C VAL A 66 -11.84 -25.24 -19.68
N SER A 67 -11.03 -24.23 -20.00
CA SER A 67 -10.19 -23.53 -19.02
C SER A 67 -11.01 -22.84 -17.93
N THR A 68 -12.16 -22.25 -18.28
CA THR A 68 -13.10 -21.64 -17.33
C THR A 68 -13.71 -22.67 -16.38
N VAL A 69 -14.10 -23.84 -16.90
CA VAL A 69 -14.65 -24.94 -16.09
C VAL A 69 -13.59 -25.47 -15.12
N LEU A 70 -12.38 -25.74 -15.61
CA LEU A 70 -11.27 -26.21 -14.77
C LEU A 70 -10.87 -25.17 -13.72
N ALA A 71 -10.83 -23.89 -14.08
CA ALA A 71 -10.60 -22.78 -13.15
C ALA A 71 -11.64 -22.74 -12.03
N GLY A 72 -12.91 -22.96 -12.37
CA GLY A 72 -13.99 -23.08 -11.40
C GLY A 72 -13.79 -24.26 -10.44
N ILE A 73 -13.48 -25.44 -10.98
CA ILE A 73 -13.26 -26.66 -10.19
C ILE A 73 -12.08 -26.46 -9.22
N VAL A 74 -10.94 -25.97 -9.70
CA VAL A 74 -9.74 -25.73 -8.88
C VAL A 74 -9.98 -24.63 -7.85
N GLY A 75 -10.49 -23.47 -8.27
CA GLY A 75 -10.71 -22.32 -7.38
C GLY A 75 -11.73 -22.62 -6.27
N VAL A 76 -12.86 -23.27 -6.60
CA VAL A 76 -13.88 -23.66 -5.61
C VAL A 76 -13.38 -24.77 -4.69
N SER A 77 -12.59 -25.72 -5.20
CA SER A 77 -12.04 -26.81 -4.39
C SER A 77 -11.01 -26.29 -3.38
N VAL A 78 -10.14 -25.35 -3.77
CA VAL A 78 -9.23 -24.66 -2.84
C VAL A 78 -10.02 -23.84 -1.82
N ARG A 79 -11.04 -23.08 -2.26
CA ARG A 79 -11.90 -22.28 -1.38
C ARG A 79 -12.62 -23.13 -0.32
N ARG A 80 -13.09 -24.33 -0.68
CA ARG A 80 -13.81 -25.24 0.22
C ARG A 80 -12.89 -26.22 0.97
N GLY A 81 -11.56 -26.07 0.87
CA GLY A 81 -10.60 -26.95 1.54
C GLY A 81 -10.64 -28.40 1.08
N ARG A 82 -11.13 -28.67 -0.13
CA ARG A 82 -11.29 -30.04 -0.63
C ARG A 82 -9.96 -30.60 -1.16
N GLY A 83 -9.73 -31.89 -0.99
CA GLY A 83 -8.49 -32.56 -1.38
C GLY A 83 -8.42 -32.93 -2.87
N PHE A 84 -7.26 -33.45 -3.27
CA PHE A 84 -6.96 -33.94 -4.62
C PHE A 84 -8.06 -34.82 -5.24
N GLY A 85 -8.63 -35.76 -4.46
CA GLY A 85 -9.66 -36.67 -4.95
C GLY A 85 -10.94 -35.97 -5.45
N SER A 86 -11.29 -34.82 -4.87
CA SER A 86 -12.45 -34.03 -5.31
C SER A 86 -12.22 -33.37 -6.67
N VAL A 87 -10.99 -32.90 -6.91
CA VAL A 87 -10.62 -32.25 -8.17
C VAL A 87 -10.53 -33.27 -9.28
N LEU A 88 -9.95 -34.45 -9.00
CA LEU A 88 -9.87 -35.54 -9.96
C LEU A 88 -11.27 -36.01 -10.39
N THR A 89 -12.17 -36.25 -9.43
CA THR A 89 -13.56 -36.67 -9.73
C THR A 89 -14.34 -35.59 -10.49
N LEU A 90 -14.28 -34.33 -10.06
CA LEU A 90 -14.94 -33.22 -10.78
C LEU A 90 -14.36 -33.02 -12.19
N SER A 91 -13.05 -33.18 -12.37
CA SER A 91 -12.39 -33.03 -13.68
C SER A 91 -12.70 -34.20 -14.61
N LEU A 92 -12.87 -35.42 -14.09
CA LEU A 92 -13.35 -36.57 -14.87
C LEU A 92 -14.80 -36.38 -15.34
N VAL A 93 -15.68 -35.88 -14.48
CA VAL A 93 -17.08 -35.57 -14.85
C VAL A 93 -17.11 -34.47 -15.91
N ALA A 94 -16.36 -33.37 -15.72
CA ALA A 94 -16.23 -32.33 -16.72
C ALA A 94 -15.65 -32.86 -18.04
N GLY A 95 -14.64 -33.73 -17.95
CA GLY A 95 -14.01 -34.38 -19.09
C GLY A 95 -14.96 -35.29 -19.87
N ALA A 96 -15.85 -36.02 -19.20
CA ALA A 96 -16.88 -36.81 -19.86
C ALA A 96 -17.88 -35.94 -20.64
N VAL A 97 -18.26 -34.78 -20.10
CA VAL A 97 -19.12 -33.81 -20.80
C VAL A 97 -18.41 -33.24 -22.02
N VAL A 98 -17.15 -32.83 -21.88
CA VAL A 98 -16.34 -32.29 -22.99
C VAL A 98 -16.08 -33.35 -24.08
N GLY A 99 -15.76 -34.58 -23.67
CA GLY A 99 -15.57 -35.71 -24.59
C GLY A 99 -16.87 -36.04 -25.33
N GLY A 100 -18.01 -36.08 -24.63
CA GLY A 100 -19.32 -36.32 -25.23
C GLY A 100 -19.73 -35.24 -26.22
N LEU A 101 -19.52 -33.97 -25.88
CA LEU A 101 -19.77 -32.83 -26.78
C LEU A 101 -18.87 -32.87 -28.01
N SER A 102 -17.59 -33.24 -27.85
CA SER A 102 -16.66 -33.40 -28.97
C SER A 102 -17.12 -34.51 -29.93
N VAL A 103 -17.54 -35.66 -29.40
CA VAL A 103 -18.10 -36.76 -30.22
C VAL A 103 -19.38 -36.32 -30.93
N LEU A 104 -20.31 -35.70 -30.21
CA LEU A 104 -21.56 -35.19 -30.79
C LEU A 104 -21.29 -34.19 -31.92
N MET A 105 -20.33 -33.29 -31.74
CA MET A 105 -19.95 -32.31 -32.75
C MET A 105 -19.38 -32.98 -34.01
N LEU A 106 -18.51 -33.99 -33.86
CA LEU A 106 -17.97 -34.75 -34.99
C LEU A 106 -19.01 -35.64 -35.66
N LEU A 107 -20.06 -36.05 -34.95
CA LEU A 107 -21.21 -36.74 -35.53
C LEU A 107 -22.07 -35.80 -36.38
N LEU A 108 -22.26 -34.55 -35.93
CA LEU A 108 -23.05 -33.54 -36.64
C LEU A 108 -22.30 -32.91 -37.82
N LEU A 109 -20.98 -32.77 -37.72
CA LEU A 109 -20.13 -32.11 -38.72
C LEU A 109 -19.26 -33.14 -39.46
N SER A 110 -19.85 -33.84 -40.42
CA SER A 110 -19.18 -34.91 -41.18
C SER A 110 -17.89 -34.45 -41.87
N GLY A 111 -17.85 -33.23 -42.41
CA GLY A 111 -16.64 -32.68 -43.04
C GLY A 111 -15.49 -32.41 -42.05
N LEU A 112 -15.81 -31.99 -40.81
CA LEU A 112 -14.80 -31.81 -39.76
C LEU A 112 -14.27 -33.17 -39.27
N ARG A 113 -15.14 -34.17 -39.20
CA ARG A 113 -14.77 -35.55 -38.85
C ARG A 113 -13.81 -36.15 -39.87
N GLU A 114 -14.11 -36.05 -41.16
CA GLU A 114 -13.23 -36.58 -42.21
C GLU A 114 -11.85 -35.90 -42.18
N LEU A 115 -11.81 -34.58 -42.04
CA LEU A 115 -10.56 -33.84 -41.90
C LEU A 115 -9.77 -34.27 -40.65
N PHE A 116 -10.44 -34.40 -39.50
CA PHE A 116 -9.81 -34.80 -38.25
C PHE A 116 -9.21 -36.22 -38.34
N LEU A 117 -9.98 -37.18 -38.87
CA LEU A 117 -9.52 -38.56 -39.03
C LEU A 117 -8.36 -38.64 -40.04
N ALA A 118 -8.40 -37.86 -41.14
CA ALA A 118 -7.30 -37.79 -42.09
C ALA A 118 -6.02 -37.19 -41.47
N VAL A 119 -6.13 -36.15 -40.66
CA VAL A 119 -5.00 -35.58 -39.92
C VAL A 119 -4.41 -36.58 -38.93
N LEU A 120 -5.27 -37.31 -38.21
CA LEU A 120 -4.84 -38.34 -37.26
C LEU A 120 -4.12 -39.49 -37.97
N GLU A 121 -4.70 -39.99 -39.06
CA GLU A 121 -4.10 -41.02 -39.91
C GLU A 121 -2.74 -40.58 -40.44
N ASN A 122 -2.65 -39.36 -40.99
CA ASN A 122 -1.40 -38.79 -41.52
C ASN A 122 -0.34 -38.60 -40.42
N SER A 123 -0.75 -38.19 -39.22
CA SER A 123 0.19 -37.98 -38.09
C SER A 123 0.75 -39.31 -37.59
N ILE A 124 -0.08 -40.34 -37.50
CA ILE A 124 0.35 -41.67 -37.04
C ILE A 124 1.22 -42.34 -38.11
N ARG A 125 0.83 -42.27 -39.39
CA ARG A 125 1.64 -42.79 -40.51
C ARG A 125 2.98 -42.08 -40.58
N GLY A 126 3.01 -40.76 -40.51
CA GLY A 126 4.26 -39.99 -40.48
C GLY A 126 5.16 -40.33 -39.28
N SER A 127 4.56 -40.60 -38.11
CA SER A 127 5.33 -41.07 -36.94
C SER A 127 5.88 -42.49 -37.15
N ALA A 128 5.12 -43.38 -37.77
CA ALA A 128 5.53 -44.73 -38.11
C ALA A 128 6.68 -44.73 -39.14
N ASP A 129 6.63 -43.86 -40.15
CA ASP A 129 7.67 -43.71 -41.18
C ASP A 129 9.00 -43.23 -40.57
N ILE A 130 8.94 -42.29 -39.61
CA ILE A 130 10.12 -41.83 -38.86
C ILE A 130 10.73 -42.99 -38.06
N VAL A 131 9.91 -43.80 -37.38
CA VAL A 131 10.38 -44.95 -36.60
C VAL A 131 10.96 -46.03 -37.51
N GLY A 132 10.35 -46.28 -38.66
CA GLY A 132 10.84 -47.21 -39.69
C GLY A 132 12.18 -46.80 -40.31
N THR A 133 12.60 -45.53 -40.16
CA THR A 133 13.93 -45.06 -40.58
C THR A 133 15.05 -45.59 -39.66
N PHE A 134 14.73 -45.94 -38.40
CA PHE A 134 15.71 -46.39 -37.39
C PHE A 134 15.74 -47.91 -37.17
N ALA A 135 14.78 -48.67 -37.71
CA ALA A 135 14.77 -50.13 -37.64
C ALA A 135 14.07 -50.73 -38.89
N PRO A 136 14.61 -51.80 -39.52
CA PRO A 136 13.95 -52.47 -40.64
C PRO A 136 12.74 -53.23 -40.08
N ALA A 137 11.56 -52.65 -40.22
CA ALA A 137 10.38 -53.14 -39.54
C ALA A 137 9.14 -53.03 -40.44
N GLU A 138 9.11 -53.81 -41.52
CA GLU A 138 7.88 -54.05 -42.31
C GLU A 138 6.75 -54.57 -41.39
N ASP A 139 7.09 -55.35 -40.36
CA ASP A 139 6.14 -55.84 -39.35
C ASP A 139 5.58 -54.73 -38.45
N VAL A 140 6.37 -53.70 -38.13
CA VAL A 140 5.91 -52.58 -37.29
C VAL A 140 5.03 -51.63 -38.09
N ALA A 141 5.37 -51.35 -39.34
CA ALA A 141 4.53 -50.53 -40.21
C ALA A 141 3.15 -51.16 -40.43
N THR A 142 3.11 -52.48 -40.62
CA THR A 142 1.86 -53.24 -40.82
C THR A 142 1.05 -53.31 -39.52
N ALA A 143 1.68 -53.60 -38.38
CA ALA A 143 1.02 -53.60 -37.08
C ALA A 143 0.47 -52.21 -36.68
N VAL A 144 1.17 -51.13 -37.04
CA VAL A 144 0.70 -49.77 -36.82
C VAL A 144 -0.48 -49.45 -37.74
N ALA A 145 -0.45 -49.88 -39.01
CA ALA A 145 -1.56 -49.69 -39.94
C ALA A 145 -2.85 -50.42 -39.49
N ASP A 146 -2.71 -51.64 -38.97
CA ASP A 146 -3.82 -52.42 -38.41
C ASP A 146 -4.39 -51.77 -37.13
N TYR A 147 -3.51 -51.31 -36.24
CA TYR A 147 -3.91 -50.58 -35.04
C TYR A 147 -4.61 -49.25 -35.37
N VAL A 148 -4.13 -48.51 -36.37
CA VAL A 148 -4.76 -47.26 -36.85
C VAL A 148 -6.13 -47.55 -37.43
N SER A 149 -6.26 -48.58 -38.27
CA SER A 149 -7.55 -48.96 -38.87
C SER A 149 -8.58 -49.38 -37.80
N PHE A 150 -8.14 -50.12 -36.79
CA PHE A 150 -8.95 -50.47 -35.62
C PHE A 150 -9.33 -49.24 -34.79
N ALA A 151 -8.38 -48.35 -34.48
CA ALA A 151 -8.60 -47.14 -33.70
C ALA A 151 -9.53 -46.14 -34.41
N LEU A 152 -9.43 -46.01 -35.73
CA LEU A 152 -10.31 -45.21 -36.57
C LEU A 152 -11.73 -45.81 -36.62
N GLY A 153 -11.87 -47.14 -36.57
CA GLY A 153 -13.16 -47.82 -36.44
C GLY A 153 -13.91 -47.49 -35.14
N TYR A 154 -13.18 -47.19 -34.06
CA TYR A 154 -13.73 -46.78 -32.76
C TYR A 154 -13.39 -45.32 -32.40
N TRP A 155 -13.28 -44.45 -33.40
CA TRP A 155 -12.85 -43.06 -33.21
C TRP A 155 -13.65 -42.30 -32.13
N TRP A 156 -14.95 -42.60 -31.99
CA TRP A 156 -15.82 -41.96 -31.01
C TRP A 156 -15.44 -42.32 -29.57
N ILE A 157 -15.02 -43.57 -29.30
CA ILE A 157 -14.49 -43.98 -27.99
C ILE A 157 -13.16 -43.27 -27.75
N LEU A 158 -12.29 -43.23 -28.76
CA LEU A 158 -10.97 -42.61 -28.65
C LEU A 158 -11.08 -41.12 -28.34
N VAL A 159 -11.95 -40.38 -29.04
CA VAL A 159 -12.20 -38.95 -28.78
C VAL A 159 -12.82 -38.73 -27.40
N PHE A 160 -13.78 -39.57 -27.01
CA PHE A 160 -14.42 -39.45 -25.69
C PHE A 160 -13.41 -39.68 -24.55
N VAL A 161 -12.68 -40.79 -24.59
CA VAL A 161 -11.72 -41.18 -23.55
C VAL A 161 -10.53 -40.23 -23.51
N SER A 162 -10.01 -39.80 -24.67
CA SER A 162 -8.91 -38.82 -24.72
C SER A 162 -9.32 -37.45 -24.17
N GLY A 163 -10.53 -36.97 -24.50
CA GLY A 163 -11.07 -35.73 -23.93
C GLY A 163 -11.23 -35.81 -22.40
N MET A 164 -11.71 -36.96 -21.90
CA MET A 164 -11.85 -37.21 -20.47
C MET A 164 -10.51 -37.24 -19.73
N ILE A 165 -9.53 -38.01 -20.25
CA ILE A 165 -8.18 -38.11 -19.66
C ILE A 165 -7.47 -36.76 -19.72
N SER A 166 -7.49 -36.07 -20.86
CA SER A 166 -6.83 -34.77 -21.03
C SER A 166 -7.36 -33.71 -20.06
N THR A 167 -8.69 -33.67 -19.87
CA THR A 167 -9.32 -32.75 -18.91
C THR A 167 -8.96 -33.11 -17.47
N ALA A 168 -8.94 -34.40 -17.12
CA ALA A 168 -8.55 -34.86 -15.79
C ALA A 168 -7.08 -34.54 -15.47
N VAL A 169 -6.17 -34.81 -16.41
CA VAL A 169 -4.74 -34.49 -16.28
C VAL A 169 -4.55 -32.98 -16.15
N SER A 170 -5.21 -32.18 -17.01
CA SER A 170 -5.13 -30.71 -16.95
C SER A 170 -5.64 -30.15 -15.62
N GLY A 171 -6.73 -30.69 -15.08
CA GLY A 171 -7.27 -30.31 -13.77
C GLY A 171 -6.31 -30.64 -12.62
N VAL A 172 -5.65 -31.81 -12.68
CA VAL A 172 -4.64 -32.22 -11.69
C VAL A 172 -3.38 -31.34 -11.76
N VAL A 173 -2.86 -31.08 -12.96
CA VAL A 173 -1.69 -30.21 -13.15
C VAL A 173 -2.01 -28.80 -12.69
N ALA A 174 -3.18 -28.26 -13.08
CA ALA A 174 -3.65 -26.97 -12.63
C ALA A 174 -3.72 -26.91 -11.10
N TRP A 175 -4.31 -27.93 -10.45
CA TRP A 175 -4.36 -28.01 -8.98
C TRP A 175 -2.97 -28.01 -8.35
N TRP A 176 -2.03 -28.80 -8.86
CA TRP A 176 -0.68 -28.89 -8.32
C TRP A 176 0.05 -27.54 -8.38
N VAL A 177 -0.02 -26.86 -9.52
CA VAL A 177 0.61 -25.54 -9.74
C VAL A 177 -0.09 -24.45 -8.92
N LEU A 178 -1.43 -24.43 -8.91
CA LEU A 178 -2.20 -23.33 -8.35
C LEU A 178 -2.40 -23.41 -6.85
N ARG A 179 -2.43 -24.61 -6.26
CA ARG A 179 -2.77 -24.77 -4.85
C ARG A 179 -1.88 -23.92 -3.95
N ALA A 180 -0.56 -23.97 -4.14
CA ALA A 180 0.39 -23.23 -3.30
C ALA A 180 0.19 -21.71 -3.42
N THR A 181 -0.09 -21.21 -4.63
CA THR A 181 -0.29 -19.79 -4.90
C THR A 181 -1.64 -19.32 -4.36
N LEU A 182 -2.71 -20.07 -4.60
CA LEU A 182 -4.07 -19.76 -4.14
C LEU A 182 -4.18 -19.84 -2.61
N THR A 183 -3.53 -20.81 -1.95
CA THR A 183 -3.53 -20.89 -0.48
C THR A 183 -2.78 -19.72 0.16
N ARG A 184 -1.63 -19.31 -0.41
CA ARG A 184 -0.90 -18.12 0.04
C ARG A 184 -1.69 -16.83 -0.17
N LEU A 185 -2.34 -16.68 -1.32
CA LEU A 185 -3.21 -15.52 -1.60
C LEU A 185 -4.42 -15.46 -0.66
N GLY A 186 -5.00 -16.61 -0.29
CA GLY A 186 -6.08 -16.67 0.70
C GLY A 186 -5.66 -16.26 2.11
N GLN A 187 -4.37 -16.40 2.46
CA GLN A 187 -3.83 -15.96 3.76
C GLN A 187 -3.59 -14.44 3.81
N LEU A 188 -3.30 -13.80 2.67
CA LEU A 188 -2.98 -12.37 2.61
C LEU A 188 -4.21 -11.46 2.83
N GLU A 189 -5.43 -11.95 2.60
CA GLU A 189 -6.65 -11.14 2.62
C GLU A 189 -7.52 -11.29 3.86
N THR A 190 -7.11 -12.03 4.89
CA THR A 190 -7.79 -12.00 6.20
C THR A 190 -7.42 -10.75 7.04
N ARG A 191 -7.08 -9.64 6.37
CA ARG A 191 -7.17 -8.31 6.97
C ARG A 191 -8.65 -7.90 7.00
N GLY A 192 -9.39 -8.50 7.91
CA GLY A 192 -10.74 -8.11 8.34
C GLY A 192 -11.66 -7.76 7.17
N GLU A 193 -12.29 -8.77 6.57
CA GLU A 193 -13.63 -8.54 6.02
C GLU A 193 -14.42 -7.87 7.16
N LEU A 194 -14.68 -6.56 7.02
CA LEU A 194 -15.82 -5.95 7.70
C LEU A 194 -16.98 -6.89 7.38
N PRO A 195 -17.74 -7.37 8.38
CA PRO A 195 -18.80 -8.32 8.13
C PRO A 195 -19.60 -7.84 6.93
N ASP A 196 -19.78 -8.73 5.95
CA ASP A 196 -20.65 -8.53 4.79
C ASP A 196 -21.85 -7.72 5.26
N VAL A 197 -22.23 -6.67 4.52
CA VAL A 197 -23.44 -5.86 4.75
C VAL A 197 -24.65 -6.78 4.58
N VAL A 198 -24.86 -7.66 5.55
CA VAL A 198 -25.89 -8.66 5.68
C VAL A 198 -26.29 -8.58 7.14
N ASP A 199 -27.01 -7.50 7.43
CA ASP A 199 -28.23 -7.60 8.19
C ASP A 199 -29.17 -6.52 7.66
N ILE A 200 -30.13 -6.96 6.85
CA ILE A 200 -31.37 -6.22 6.56
C ILE A 200 -32.27 -6.32 7.81
N ASP A 201 -31.71 -6.00 8.97
CA ASP A 201 -32.51 -5.61 10.12
C ASP A 201 -33.12 -4.25 9.80
N THR A 202 -34.41 -4.08 10.07
CA THR A 202 -35.21 -2.91 9.64
C THR A 202 -35.01 -1.68 10.52
N THR A 203 -34.01 -1.70 11.41
CA THR A 203 -33.73 -0.63 12.38
C THR A 203 -32.90 0.48 11.75
N ALA A 204 -33.36 1.73 11.91
CA ALA A 204 -32.63 2.90 11.44
C ALA A 204 -31.24 2.98 12.10
N PRO A 205 -30.21 3.47 11.38
CA PRO A 205 -28.88 3.64 11.97
C PRO A 205 -28.90 4.62 13.14
N GLN A 206 -28.33 4.18 14.27
CA GLN A 206 -28.15 4.98 15.48
C GLN A 206 -26.78 4.62 16.10
N PRO A 207 -25.68 5.10 15.50
CA PRO A 207 -24.32 4.74 15.93
C PRO A 207 -23.90 5.37 17.26
N VAL A 208 -24.61 6.42 17.71
CA VAL A 208 -24.36 7.16 18.95
C VAL A 208 -25.68 7.41 19.71
N PRO A 209 -25.64 7.49 21.05
CA PRO A 209 -24.47 7.25 21.90
C PRO A 209 -23.99 5.79 21.83
N VAL A 210 -22.67 5.61 21.89
CA VAL A 210 -22.04 4.28 22.01
C VAL A 210 -21.27 4.21 23.31
N ARG A 211 -21.49 3.12 24.06
CA ARG A 211 -20.76 2.82 25.29
C ARG A 211 -19.98 1.52 25.12
N LEU A 212 -18.67 1.61 25.26
CA LEU A 212 -17.74 0.49 25.36
C LEU A 212 -17.52 0.21 26.85
N THR A 213 -17.74 -1.03 27.27
CA THR A 213 -17.52 -1.49 28.65
C THR A 213 -16.56 -2.68 28.65
N GLY A 214 -15.36 -2.49 29.19
CA GLY A 214 -14.33 -3.51 29.30
C GLY A 214 -13.91 -4.14 27.96
N VAL A 215 -14.02 -3.39 26.86
CA VAL A 215 -13.85 -3.93 25.51
C VAL A 215 -12.42 -4.35 25.26
N THR A 216 -12.21 -5.58 24.79
CA THR A 216 -10.92 -6.12 24.34
C THR A 216 -10.99 -6.54 22.88
N PHE A 217 -9.85 -6.50 22.19
CA PHE A 217 -9.74 -6.95 20.81
C PHE A 217 -8.40 -7.63 20.55
N ARG A 218 -8.46 -8.85 20.04
CA ARG A 218 -7.30 -9.65 19.63
C ARG A 218 -7.41 -10.04 18.16
N TYR A 219 -6.37 -9.76 17.39
CA TYR A 219 -6.30 -10.23 16.01
C TYR A 219 -6.14 -11.75 15.95
N ARG A 220 -6.75 -12.37 14.95
CA ARG A 220 -6.67 -13.82 14.74
C ARG A 220 -5.20 -14.25 14.59
N GLY A 221 -4.77 -15.18 15.44
CA GLY A 221 -3.38 -15.69 15.45
C GLY A 221 -2.38 -14.83 16.21
N ALA A 222 -2.78 -13.68 16.76
CA ALA A 222 -1.95 -12.90 17.67
C ALA A 222 -1.97 -13.52 19.08
N GLN A 223 -0.84 -13.44 19.78
CA GLN A 223 -0.73 -13.89 21.18
C GLN A 223 -1.23 -12.81 22.15
N ASP A 224 -1.01 -11.54 21.82
CA ASP A 224 -1.35 -10.39 22.66
C ASP A 224 -2.60 -9.65 22.17
N ASP A 225 -3.32 -9.03 23.10
CA ASP A 225 -4.44 -8.14 22.79
C ASP A 225 -3.95 -6.85 22.15
N ALA A 226 -4.53 -6.49 21.01
CA ALA A 226 -4.26 -5.21 20.35
C ALA A 226 -4.97 -4.04 21.05
N LEU A 227 -6.10 -4.34 21.71
CA LEU A 227 -6.81 -3.45 22.61
C LEU A 227 -7.15 -4.24 23.88
N GLY A 228 -6.63 -3.80 25.02
CA GLY A 228 -6.99 -4.30 26.34
C GLY A 228 -8.30 -3.70 26.82
N PRO A 229 -8.82 -4.10 27.99
CA PRO A 229 -10.14 -3.70 28.45
C PRO A 229 -10.24 -2.17 28.50
N LEU A 230 -11.15 -1.63 27.68
CA LEU A 230 -11.33 -0.20 27.48
C LEU A 230 -12.77 0.20 27.76
N ASP A 231 -12.93 1.18 28.65
CA ASP A 231 -14.19 1.89 28.86
C ASP A 231 -14.16 3.26 28.15
N LEU A 232 -15.14 3.48 27.27
CA LEU A 232 -15.30 4.70 26.51
C LEU A 232 -16.77 4.95 26.20
N THR A 233 -17.23 6.20 26.36
CA THR A 233 -18.55 6.61 25.89
C THR A 233 -18.38 7.73 24.87
N VAL A 234 -19.02 7.60 23.71
CA VAL A 234 -19.08 8.64 22.69
C VAL A 234 -20.53 9.06 22.56
N VAL A 235 -20.80 10.35 22.75
CA VAL A 235 -22.15 10.93 22.71
C VAL A 235 -22.28 11.93 21.55
N PRO A 236 -23.49 12.13 20.99
CA PRO A 236 -23.73 13.16 19.97
C PRO A 236 -23.32 14.55 20.46
N GLY A 237 -22.88 15.40 19.54
CA GLY A 237 -22.48 16.79 19.81
C GLY A 237 -21.09 16.96 20.44
N ARG A 238 -20.31 15.87 20.55
CA ARG A 238 -18.95 15.90 21.10
C ARG A 238 -17.88 15.66 20.03
N PHE A 239 -16.77 16.37 20.16
CA PHE A 239 -15.52 16.11 19.48
C PHE A 239 -14.56 15.38 20.43
N VAL A 240 -14.28 14.11 20.14
CA VAL A 240 -13.42 13.26 20.96
C VAL A 240 -12.11 13.01 20.24
N ALA A 241 -10.98 13.27 20.87
CA ALA A 241 -9.67 12.92 20.35
C ALA A 241 -9.12 11.65 21.00
N VAL A 242 -8.70 10.67 20.20
CA VAL A 242 -7.99 9.48 20.66
C VAL A 242 -6.50 9.64 20.32
N VAL A 243 -5.66 9.75 21.35
CA VAL A 243 -4.23 9.99 21.21
C VAL A 243 -3.42 8.80 21.71
N GLY A 244 -2.37 8.43 20.99
CA GLY A 244 -1.46 7.39 21.45
C GLY A 244 -0.33 7.08 20.47
N ALA A 245 0.69 6.40 20.97
CA ALA A 245 1.83 5.92 20.20
C ALA A 245 1.40 4.92 19.09
N ASN A 246 2.30 4.62 18.15
CA ASN A 246 2.02 3.59 17.16
C ASN A 246 1.91 2.22 17.86
N GLY A 247 0.94 1.40 17.43
CA GLY A 247 0.65 0.12 18.08
C GLY A 247 -0.06 0.23 19.44
N SER A 248 -0.56 1.41 19.84
CA SER A 248 -1.29 1.55 21.11
C SER A 248 -2.75 1.06 21.10
N GLY A 249 -3.27 0.63 19.94
CA GLY A 249 -4.65 0.16 19.77
C GLY A 249 -5.62 1.15 19.11
N LYS A 250 -5.14 2.33 18.69
CA LYS A 250 -5.94 3.39 18.04
C LYS A 250 -6.82 2.92 16.87
N SER A 251 -6.22 2.37 15.82
CA SER A 251 -6.98 1.90 14.64
C SER A 251 -7.86 0.69 14.97
N THR A 252 -7.51 -0.10 15.99
CA THR A 252 -8.38 -1.18 16.50
C THR A 252 -9.63 -0.61 17.16
N LEU A 253 -9.49 0.46 17.95
CA LEU A 253 -10.63 1.21 18.49
C LEU A 253 -11.48 1.82 17.36
N ALA A 254 -10.87 2.39 16.32
CA ALA A 254 -11.58 2.89 15.13
C ALA A 254 -12.50 1.82 14.53
N ARG A 255 -11.98 0.60 14.35
CA ARG A 255 -12.72 -0.55 13.82
C ARG A 255 -13.93 -0.90 14.67
N ILE A 256 -13.77 -0.95 15.99
CA ILE A 256 -14.89 -1.21 16.91
C ILE A 256 -15.94 -0.08 16.82
N LEU A 257 -15.50 1.18 16.72
CA LEU A 257 -16.40 2.33 16.58
C LEU A 257 -17.22 2.28 15.28
N VAL A 258 -16.67 1.77 14.18
CA VAL A 258 -17.40 1.61 12.91
C VAL A 258 -18.21 0.30 12.80
N GLY A 259 -18.07 -0.61 13.77
CA GLY A 259 -18.94 -1.80 13.90
C GLY A 259 -18.25 -3.16 13.96
N ALA A 260 -16.93 -3.22 14.08
CA ALA A 260 -16.25 -4.49 14.32
C ALA A 260 -16.60 -5.04 15.72
N GLU A 261 -16.93 -6.33 15.79
CA GLU A 261 -17.21 -6.98 17.07
C GLU A 261 -15.93 -7.13 17.90
N PRO A 262 -16.00 -6.82 19.20
CA PRO A 262 -14.86 -7.03 20.09
C PRO A 262 -14.64 -8.52 20.37
N THR A 263 -13.43 -8.89 20.79
CA THR A 263 -13.12 -10.25 21.24
C THR A 263 -13.65 -10.51 22.66
N GLY A 264 -13.83 -9.45 23.45
CA GLY A 264 -14.41 -9.51 24.79
C GLY A 264 -14.92 -8.14 25.25
N GLY A 265 -15.68 -8.11 26.35
CA GLY A 265 -16.40 -6.92 26.80
C GLY A 265 -17.70 -6.69 26.01
N GLN A 266 -18.30 -5.50 26.16
CA GLN A 266 -19.59 -5.18 25.55
C GLN A 266 -19.58 -3.81 24.87
N VAL A 267 -20.27 -3.73 23.73
CA VAL A 267 -20.53 -2.50 22.97
C VAL A 267 -22.03 -2.26 22.98
N GLU A 268 -22.47 -1.28 23.76
CA GLU A 268 -23.88 -0.89 23.84
C GLU A 268 -24.17 0.26 22.88
N ARG A 269 -25.17 0.07 22.01
CA ARG A 269 -25.73 1.09 21.09
C ARG A 269 -27.22 0.85 20.95
N TYR A 270 -27.98 1.91 20.70
CA TYR A 270 -29.43 1.80 20.48
C TYR A 270 -29.80 1.23 19.11
N GLY A 271 -28.90 1.33 18.13
CA GLY A 271 -29.10 0.75 16.81
C GLY A 271 -27.78 0.35 16.15
N ARG A 272 -27.87 0.00 14.87
CA ARG A 272 -26.73 -0.38 14.02
C ARG A 272 -25.76 0.79 13.83
N THR A 273 -24.48 0.47 13.60
CA THR A 273 -23.46 1.48 13.27
C THR A 273 -23.72 2.15 11.93
N GLY A 274 -24.21 1.38 10.96
CA GLY A 274 -24.56 1.87 9.62
C GLY A 274 -23.37 2.51 8.90
N LEU A 275 -22.23 1.84 8.82
CA LEU A 275 -21.06 2.38 8.09
C LEU A 275 -21.43 2.68 6.63
N GLY A 276 -21.27 3.93 6.21
CA GLY A 276 -21.60 4.40 4.87
C GLY A 276 -23.11 4.52 4.57
N LEU A 277 -23.98 4.29 5.56
CA LEU A 277 -25.42 4.53 5.43
C LEU A 277 -25.77 5.97 5.79
N VAL A 278 -26.86 6.47 5.22
CA VAL A 278 -27.42 7.79 5.57
C VAL A 278 -27.81 7.80 7.04
N GLY A 279 -27.36 8.80 7.80
CA GLY A 279 -27.59 8.85 9.25
C GLY A 279 -26.74 7.86 10.07
N GLY A 280 -25.81 7.15 9.44
CA GLY A 280 -24.96 6.15 10.09
C GLY A 280 -23.57 6.67 10.47
N THR A 281 -22.58 5.81 10.33
CA THR A 281 -21.17 6.12 10.62
C THR A 281 -20.41 6.43 9.34
N ALA A 282 -19.61 7.49 9.31
CA ALA A 282 -18.65 7.77 8.27
C ALA A 282 -17.22 7.57 8.78
N MET A 283 -16.32 7.15 7.89
CA MET A 283 -14.90 7.00 8.20
C MET A 283 -14.06 7.80 7.21
N ILE A 284 -13.15 8.60 7.73
CA ILE A 284 -12.13 9.31 6.96
C ILE A 284 -10.80 8.59 7.19
N LEU A 285 -10.17 8.11 6.12
CA LEU A 285 -8.94 7.33 6.15
C LEU A 285 -7.70 8.23 6.10
N GLN A 286 -6.58 7.67 6.56
CA GLN A 286 -5.26 8.29 6.51
C GLN A 286 -4.83 8.69 5.09
N HIS A 287 -5.20 7.91 4.07
CA HIS A 287 -4.89 8.17 2.66
C HIS A 287 -6.18 8.51 1.92
N PRO A 288 -6.47 9.81 1.67
CA PRO A 288 -7.75 10.22 1.10
C PRO A 288 -7.94 9.68 -0.32
N GLU A 289 -6.85 9.51 -1.08
CA GLU A 289 -6.87 8.99 -2.46
C GLU A 289 -7.46 7.57 -2.56
N ALA A 290 -7.47 6.81 -1.47
CA ALA A 290 -8.12 5.50 -1.42
C ALA A 290 -9.64 5.58 -1.30
N GLN A 291 -10.21 6.76 -0.98
CA GLN A 291 -11.64 6.99 -0.79
C GLN A 291 -12.28 7.84 -1.90
N ILE A 292 -11.48 8.62 -2.63
CA ILE A 292 -11.96 9.44 -3.74
C ILE A 292 -12.17 8.55 -4.97
N LEU A 293 -13.37 8.58 -5.53
CA LEU A 293 -13.79 7.80 -6.70
C LEU A 293 -14.09 8.68 -7.91
N GLY A 294 -14.49 9.93 -7.69
CA GLY A 294 -14.81 10.88 -8.75
C GLY A 294 -13.57 11.38 -9.49
N THR A 295 -13.69 11.61 -10.80
CA THR A 295 -12.69 12.38 -11.57
C THR A 295 -12.84 13.87 -11.32
N ARG A 296 -14.06 14.34 -11.04
CA ARG A 296 -14.34 15.70 -10.58
C ARG A 296 -14.68 15.74 -9.10
N VAL A 297 -14.36 16.86 -8.46
CA VAL A 297 -14.67 17.13 -7.05
C VAL A 297 -16.16 16.97 -6.75
N ALA A 298 -17.04 17.53 -7.59
CA ALA A 298 -18.48 17.43 -7.41
C ALA A 298 -18.98 15.98 -7.48
N ASP A 299 -18.40 15.15 -8.35
CA ASP A 299 -18.83 13.76 -8.52
C ASP A 299 -18.67 12.98 -7.22
N ASP A 300 -17.55 13.19 -6.51
CA ASP A 300 -17.27 12.51 -5.24
C ASP A 300 -18.29 12.82 -4.15
N VAL A 301 -18.72 14.09 -4.06
CA VAL A 301 -19.80 14.52 -3.15
C VAL A 301 -21.14 13.90 -3.56
N VAL A 302 -21.43 13.83 -4.87
CA VAL A 302 -22.67 13.24 -5.39
C VAL A 302 -22.76 11.75 -5.06
N TRP A 303 -21.66 11.00 -5.10
CA TRP A 303 -21.61 9.60 -4.66
C TRP A 303 -21.95 9.41 -3.16
N GLY A 304 -21.79 10.46 -2.36
CA GLY A 304 -22.21 10.50 -0.96
C GLY A 304 -23.70 10.75 -0.77
N LEU A 305 -24.41 11.34 -1.73
CA LEU A 305 -25.81 11.71 -1.55
C LEU A 305 -26.74 10.47 -1.48
N PRO A 306 -27.84 10.53 -0.72
CA PRO A 306 -28.84 9.47 -0.70
C PRO A 306 -29.39 9.21 -2.09
N THR A 307 -29.63 7.95 -2.45
CA THR A 307 -30.15 7.57 -3.78
C THR A 307 -31.55 8.13 -4.06
N SER A 308 -32.29 8.46 -3.00
CA SER A 308 -33.60 9.11 -3.06
C SER A 308 -33.53 10.62 -3.30
N SER A 309 -32.36 11.23 -3.11
CA SER A 309 -32.14 12.66 -3.27
C SER A 309 -31.73 12.97 -4.71
N ARG A 310 -32.34 13.97 -5.34
CA ARG A 310 -31.83 14.49 -6.61
C ARG A 310 -30.58 15.34 -6.32
N PRO A 311 -29.42 15.04 -6.90
CA PRO A 311 -28.23 15.88 -6.74
C PRO A 311 -28.51 17.24 -7.38
N THR A 312 -28.62 18.27 -6.56
CA THR A 312 -28.71 19.66 -7.00
C THR A 312 -27.32 20.30 -6.91
N PRO A 313 -26.88 21.07 -7.92
CA PRO A 313 -25.60 21.79 -7.88
C PRO A 313 -25.46 22.65 -6.62
N GLU A 314 -26.54 23.26 -6.17
CA GLU A 314 -26.57 24.09 -4.96
C GLU A 314 -26.22 23.28 -3.71
N ARG A 315 -26.72 22.05 -3.60
CA ARG A 315 -26.44 21.19 -2.43
C ARG A 315 -24.99 20.70 -2.41
N VAL A 316 -24.44 20.40 -3.59
CA VAL A 316 -23.03 20.02 -3.72
C VAL A 316 -22.15 21.21 -3.34
N GLU A 317 -22.47 22.40 -3.83
CA GLU A 317 -21.73 23.62 -3.54
C GLU A 317 -21.80 24.02 -2.06
N GLU A 318 -22.94 23.85 -1.40
CA GLU A 318 -23.08 24.04 0.06
C GLU A 318 -22.10 23.15 0.85
N LEU A 319 -22.02 21.86 0.50
CA LEU A 319 -21.14 20.90 1.17
C LEU A 319 -19.66 21.20 0.91
N LEU A 320 -19.33 21.60 -0.32
CA LEU A 320 -17.97 22.02 -0.67
C LEU A 320 -17.57 23.31 0.04
N THR A 321 -18.48 24.27 0.13
CA THR A 321 -18.27 25.53 0.86
C THR A 321 -18.04 25.26 2.34
N GLU A 322 -18.80 24.34 2.94
CA GLU A 322 -18.66 23.99 4.36
C GLU A 322 -17.25 23.48 4.71
N VAL A 323 -16.59 22.79 3.78
CA VAL A 323 -15.22 22.28 3.96
C VAL A 323 -14.15 23.19 3.34
N GLY A 324 -14.49 24.43 2.95
CA GLY A 324 -13.52 25.38 2.39
C GLY A 324 -13.07 25.07 0.95
N LEU A 325 -13.88 24.34 0.18
CA LEU A 325 -13.64 24.00 -1.22
C LEU A 325 -14.68 24.66 -2.17
N ALA A 326 -15.19 25.84 -1.79
CA ALA A 326 -16.12 26.60 -2.63
C ALA A 326 -15.56 26.79 -4.05
N GLU A 327 -16.42 26.63 -5.05
CA GLU A 327 -16.13 26.71 -6.49
C GLU A 327 -15.23 25.59 -7.06
N TYR A 328 -14.89 24.57 -6.27
CA TYR A 328 -13.99 23.49 -6.73
C TYR A 328 -14.72 22.40 -7.49
N GLY A 329 -16.05 22.43 -7.57
CA GLY A 329 -16.87 21.31 -8.07
C GLY A 329 -16.47 20.77 -9.45
N LEU A 330 -16.00 21.63 -10.36
CA LEU A 330 -15.56 21.23 -11.72
C LEU A 330 -14.07 20.90 -11.83
N ARG A 331 -13.27 21.08 -10.78
CA ARG A 331 -11.84 20.74 -10.78
C ARG A 331 -11.65 19.22 -10.84
N ASP A 332 -10.51 18.83 -11.40
CA ASP A 332 -10.05 17.45 -11.40
C ASP A 332 -9.52 17.07 -10.00
N THR A 333 -9.91 15.90 -9.50
CA THR A 333 -9.49 15.43 -8.16
C THR A 333 -7.98 15.22 -8.07
N GLY A 334 -7.32 14.83 -9.16
CA GLY A 334 -5.86 14.68 -9.22
C GLY A 334 -5.08 16.00 -9.19
N SER A 335 -5.76 17.15 -9.32
CA SER A 335 -5.15 18.47 -9.18
C SER A 335 -5.14 19.02 -7.76
N LEU A 336 -5.84 18.35 -6.83
CA LEU A 336 -5.95 18.78 -5.44
C LEU A 336 -4.70 18.39 -4.63
N SER A 337 -4.33 19.25 -3.69
CA SER A 337 -3.35 18.93 -2.64
C SER A 337 -3.91 17.87 -1.68
N GLY A 338 -3.03 17.19 -0.93
CA GLY A 338 -3.45 16.19 0.08
C GLY A 338 -4.41 16.76 1.14
N GLY A 339 -4.22 18.02 1.55
CA GLY A 339 -5.14 18.69 2.48
C GLY A 339 -6.51 18.97 1.87
N GLU A 340 -6.56 19.38 0.61
CA GLU A 340 -7.82 19.58 -0.12
C GLU A 340 -8.54 18.25 -0.36
N LEU A 341 -7.82 17.18 -0.70
CA LEU A 341 -8.37 15.83 -0.83
C LEU A 341 -8.99 15.34 0.47
N GLN A 342 -8.36 15.64 1.61
CA GLN A 342 -8.91 15.27 2.91
C GLN A 342 -10.22 16.02 3.21
N ARG A 343 -10.28 17.31 2.87
CA ARG A 343 -11.50 18.12 3.02
C ARG A 343 -12.60 17.67 2.06
N LEU A 344 -12.26 17.23 0.85
CA LEU A 344 -13.20 16.61 -0.07
C LEU A 344 -13.77 15.31 0.50
N ALA A 345 -12.94 14.44 1.08
CA ALA A 345 -13.40 13.23 1.75
C ALA A 345 -14.37 13.54 2.91
N VAL A 346 -14.13 14.63 3.66
CA VAL A 346 -15.06 15.13 4.69
C VAL A 346 -16.39 15.58 4.05
N ALA A 347 -16.37 16.34 2.95
CA ALA A 347 -17.60 16.76 2.26
C ALA A 347 -18.41 15.55 1.74
N ALA A 348 -17.74 14.57 1.11
CA ALA A 348 -18.38 13.35 0.65
C ALA A 348 -18.97 12.51 1.81
N ALA A 349 -18.33 12.53 2.98
CA ALA A 349 -18.88 11.93 4.19
C ALA A 349 -20.12 12.69 4.71
N LEU A 350 -20.07 14.02 4.74
CA LEU A 350 -21.19 14.88 5.19
C LEU A 350 -22.42 14.77 4.30
N ALA A 351 -22.25 14.46 3.02
CA ALA A 351 -23.35 14.20 2.08
C ALA A 351 -24.30 13.08 2.56
N ARG A 352 -23.82 12.14 3.39
CA ARG A 352 -24.61 11.05 4.01
C ARG A 352 -25.24 11.43 5.34
N GLU A 353 -25.08 12.67 5.81
CA GLU A 353 -25.60 13.15 7.09
C GLU A 353 -25.24 12.22 8.28
N PRO A 354 -23.95 11.85 8.46
CA PRO A 354 -23.55 10.85 9.44
C PRO A 354 -23.83 11.34 10.87
N LYS A 355 -24.19 10.41 11.76
CA LYS A 355 -24.34 10.68 13.21
C LYS A 355 -23.06 10.42 13.98
N LEU A 356 -22.12 9.67 13.40
CA LEU A 356 -20.77 9.47 13.91
C LEU A 356 -19.77 9.60 12.75
N LEU A 357 -18.77 10.47 12.89
CA LEU A 357 -17.66 10.57 11.95
C LEU A 357 -16.36 10.17 12.66
N VAL A 358 -15.67 9.16 12.14
CA VAL A 358 -14.39 8.68 12.67
C VAL A 358 -13.28 9.06 11.69
N ALA A 359 -12.35 9.90 12.10
CA ALA A 359 -11.20 10.29 11.31
C ALA A 359 -9.95 9.56 11.81
N ASP A 360 -9.47 8.56 11.05
CA ASP A 360 -8.30 7.74 11.42
C ASP A 360 -7.02 8.29 10.81
N GLU A 361 -6.25 9.05 11.60
CA GLU A 361 -5.01 9.73 11.19
C GLU A 361 -5.19 10.60 9.93
N ALA A 362 -6.35 11.24 9.79
CA ALA A 362 -6.72 12.07 8.64
C ALA A 362 -5.80 13.29 8.43
N THR A 363 -5.06 13.70 9.45
CA THR A 363 -4.09 14.81 9.40
C THR A 363 -2.69 14.37 8.94
N ALA A 364 -2.48 13.06 8.72
CA ALA A 364 -1.22 12.54 8.22
C ALA A 364 -0.97 13.04 6.79
N MET A 365 0.29 13.37 6.47
CA MET A 365 0.71 13.82 5.13
C MET A 365 0.16 15.19 4.67
N ILE A 366 -0.49 15.95 5.54
CA ILE A 366 -0.88 17.35 5.31
C ILE A 366 0.14 18.29 5.96
N ASP A 367 0.38 19.47 5.38
CA ASP A 367 1.23 20.50 5.96
C ASP A 367 0.63 21.09 7.27
N PRO A 368 1.42 21.79 8.10
CA PRO A 368 0.93 22.28 9.40
C PRO A 368 -0.23 23.29 9.34
N GLN A 369 -0.36 24.04 8.24
CA GLN A 369 -1.49 24.95 8.08
C GLN A 369 -2.74 24.15 7.71
N GLY A 370 -2.67 23.28 6.70
CA GLY A 370 -3.77 22.42 6.31
C GLY A 370 -4.26 21.50 7.44
N GLN A 371 -3.35 21.03 8.31
CA GLN A 371 -3.69 20.26 9.51
C GLN A 371 -4.54 21.08 10.49
N ARG A 372 -4.16 22.33 10.76
CA ARG A 372 -4.93 23.23 11.64
C ARG A 372 -6.31 23.48 11.07
N GLU A 373 -6.40 23.83 9.79
CA GLU A 373 -7.66 24.06 9.09
C GLU A 373 -8.58 22.83 9.15
N LEU A 374 -8.04 21.62 8.94
CA LEU A 374 -8.82 20.38 9.02
C LEU A 374 -9.29 20.06 10.45
N VAL A 375 -8.44 20.23 11.46
CA VAL A 375 -8.82 19.97 12.86
C VAL A 375 -9.87 20.99 13.32
N GLU A 376 -9.73 22.26 12.94
CA GLU A 376 -10.74 23.29 13.21
C GLU A 376 -12.08 22.96 12.54
N LEU A 377 -12.06 22.52 11.29
CA LEU A 377 -13.24 22.02 10.57
C LEU A 377 -13.89 20.87 11.34
N LEU A 378 -13.13 19.81 11.67
CA LEU A 378 -13.63 18.64 12.39
C LEU A 378 -14.21 19.00 13.78
N ALA A 379 -13.57 19.93 14.50
CA ALA A 379 -14.04 20.42 15.79
C ALA A 379 -15.33 21.27 15.68
N ALA A 380 -15.59 21.88 14.53
CA ALA A 380 -16.81 22.64 14.29
C ALA A 380 -18.01 21.75 13.92
N LEU A 381 -17.79 20.57 13.32
CA LEU A 381 -18.88 19.71 12.82
C LEU A 381 -19.91 19.30 13.89
N PRO A 382 -19.55 18.87 15.13
CA PRO A 382 -20.54 18.49 16.14
C PRO A 382 -21.44 19.64 16.60
N ARG A 383 -21.04 20.90 16.35
CA ARG A 383 -21.85 22.10 16.65
C ARG A 383 -22.82 22.44 15.52
N ARG A 384 -22.48 22.09 14.28
CA ARG A 384 -23.27 22.38 13.07
C ARG A 384 -24.23 21.24 12.72
N HIS A 385 -23.85 20.01 13.07
CA HIS A 385 -24.59 18.80 12.78
C HIS A 385 -24.83 18.04 14.08
N ALA A 386 -26.00 17.41 14.20
CA ALA A 386 -26.32 16.52 15.32
C ALA A 386 -25.54 15.19 15.19
N MET A 387 -24.22 15.25 15.34
CA MET A 387 -23.28 14.14 15.19
C MET A 387 -22.18 14.17 16.25
N ALA A 388 -21.49 13.05 16.44
CA ALA A 388 -20.22 12.99 17.16
C ALA A 388 -19.05 12.87 16.18
N VAL A 389 -17.91 13.45 16.51
CA VAL A 389 -16.67 13.30 15.75
C VAL A 389 -15.61 12.66 16.63
N VAL A 390 -14.96 11.62 16.14
CA VAL A 390 -13.82 10.98 16.80
C VAL A 390 -12.59 11.15 15.92
N LEU A 391 -11.65 11.99 16.35
CA LEU A 391 -10.35 12.14 15.70
C LEU A 391 -9.34 11.21 16.35
N ILE A 392 -8.78 10.31 15.57
CA ILE A 392 -7.67 9.46 16.00
C ILE A 392 -6.39 10.07 15.46
N THR A 393 -5.48 10.40 16.38
CA THR A 393 -4.22 11.07 16.05
C THR A 393 -3.09 10.56 16.94
N HIS A 394 -1.86 10.75 16.48
CA HIS A 394 -0.67 10.57 17.31
C HIS A 394 -0.14 11.91 17.85
N ARG A 395 -0.74 13.05 17.50
CA ARG A 395 -0.27 14.39 17.90
C ARG A 395 -1.17 14.99 18.97
N ALA A 396 -0.58 15.33 20.12
CA ALA A 396 -1.32 15.94 21.23
C ALA A 396 -1.87 17.34 20.88
N THR A 397 -1.18 18.09 20.01
CA THR A 397 -1.62 19.42 19.56
C THR A 397 -2.96 19.39 18.81
N GLU A 398 -3.23 18.32 18.06
CA GLU A 398 -4.49 18.14 17.34
C GLU A 398 -5.66 17.79 18.28
N ALA A 399 -5.37 17.30 19.49
CA ALA A 399 -6.36 17.02 20.52
C ALA A 399 -6.76 18.27 21.34
N ALA A 400 -6.10 19.41 21.12
CA ALA A 400 -6.32 20.62 21.92
C ALA A 400 -7.73 21.20 21.79
N LEU A 401 -8.37 21.01 20.63
CA LEU A 401 -9.74 21.47 20.37
C LEU A 401 -10.82 20.45 20.75
N ALA A 402 -10.45 19.26 21.23
CA ALA A 402 -11.39 18.20 21.59
C ALA A 402 -12.07 18.47 22.93
N ASP A 403 -13.36 18.14 23.01
CA ASP A 403 -14.12 18.18 24.26
C ASP A 403 -13.62 17.10 25.24
N ASP A 404 -13.21 15.95 24.70
CA ASP A 404 -12.75 14.80 25.47
C ASP A 404 -11.50 14.18 24.81
N VAL A 405 -10.47 13.88 25.62
CA VAL A 405 -9.23 13.25 25.14
C VAL A 405 -9.05 11.86 25.75
N VAL A 406 -9.01 10.84 24.90
CA VAL A 406 -8.77 9.44 25.24
C VAL A 406 -7.33 9.09 24.91
N ARG A 407 -6.50 8.91 25.94
CA ARG A 407 -5.10 8.52 25.76
C ARG A 407 -4.96 7.01 25.80
N LEU A 408 -4.36 6.40 24.78
CA LEU A 408 -4.09 4.97 24.67
C LEU A 408 -2.60 4.65 24.76
N HIS A 409 -2.25 3.68 25.61
CA HIS A 409 -0.90 3.12 25.72
C HIS A 409 -0.97 1.60 25.91
N ARG A 410 -0.28 0.84 25.04
CA ARG A 410 -0.26 -0.64 25.05
C ARG A 410 -1.66 -1.25 25.17
N GLY A 411 -2.60 -0.77 24.36
CA GLY A 411 -3.98 -1.25 24.33
C GLY A 411 -4.88 -0.76 25.46
N ARG A 412 -4.40 0.03 26.42
CA ARG A 412 -5.20 0.49 27.59
C ARG A 412 -5.32 2.01 27.65
N ARG A 413 -6.42 2.49 28.25
CA ARG A 413 -6.60 3.92 28.55
C ARG A 413 -5.69 4.33 29.70
N VAL A 414 -5.02 5.47 29.54
CA VAL A 414 -4.20 6.09 30.60
C VAL A 414 -4.74 7.47 30.96
N MET A 415 -4.69 7.81 32.25
CA MET A 415 -5.25 9.07 32.78
C MET A 415 -4.28 10.25 32.69
N HIS A 416 -2.98 9.97 32.79
CA HIS A 416 -1.92 10.96 32.69
C HIS A 416 -1.13 10.77 31.41
N ASP A 417 -0.33 11.78 31.04
CA ASP A 417 0.68 11.62 30.01
C ASP A 417 1.66 10.53 30.45
N PRO A 418 1.71 9.36 29.79
CA PRO A 418 2.59 8.27 30.18
C PRO A 418 4.07 8.70 30.23
N THR A 419 4.83 8.09 31.13
CA THR A 419 6.23 8.43 31.49
C THR A 419 7.22 8.46 30.32
N TRP A 420 6.93 7.81 29.18
CA TRP A 420 7.71 7.98 27.94
C TRP A 420 7.60 9.40 27.36
N MET A 421 6.66 10.22 27.83
CA MET A 421 6.62 11.66 27.60
C MET A 421 7.59 12.47 28.47
N SER A 422 8.44 11.84 29.30
CA SER A 422 9.38 12.54 30.17
C SER A 422 10.83 12.06 30.09
N SER A 423 11.11 10.90 29.50
CA SER A 423 12.47 10.33 29.46
C SER A 423 12.94 9.99 28.05
N ALA A 424 13.84 10.79 27.49
CA ALA A 424 14.66 10.40 26.36
C ALA A 424 16.03 9.90 26.88
N PRO A 425 16.55 8.75 26.42
CA PRO A 425 17.82 8.19 26.92
C PRO A 425 19.05 9.05 26.60
N PHE A 426 18.95 10.01 25.67
CA PHE A 426 20.06 10.89 25.25
C PHE A 426 19.96 12.32 25.81
N ALA A 427 19.32 12.52 26.96
CA ALA A 427 19.20 13.82 27.62
C ALA A 427 20.55 14.31 28.18
N GLY A 428 21.40 14.87 27.32
CA GLY A 428 22.62 15.58 27.72
C GLY A 428 22.37 17.08 27.87
N THR A 429 22.79 17.67 28.99
CA THR A 429 22.76 19.13 29.23
C THR A 429 24.01 19.85 28.72
N ALA A 430 24.97 19.12 28.15
CA ALA A 430 26.20 19.69 27.62
C ALA A 430 25.90 20.68 26.47
N PRO A 431 26.52 21.87 26.48
CA PRO A 431 26.33 22.88 25.45
C PRO A 431 26.83 22.37 24.09
N PHE A 432 26.25 22.89 23.02
CA PHE A 432 26.73 22.58 21.67
C PHE A 432 28.12 23.19 21.43
N PRO A 433 28.97 22.52 20.63
CA PRO A 433 30.22 23.11 20.16
C PRO A 433 29.94 24.45 19.45
N ALA A 434 30.83 25.42 19.64
CA ALA A 434 30.77 26.67 18.88
C ALA A 434 30.91 26.38 17.36
N PRO A 435 30.17 27.09 16.48
CA PRO A 435 30.29 26.90 15.05
C PRO A 435 31.73 27.09 14.57
N GLY A 436 32.24 26.11 13.84
CA GLY A 436 33.57 26.16 13.24
C GLY A 436 33.63 26.95 11.93
N PRO A 437 34.69 26.77 11.13
CA PRO A 437 34.81 27.42 9.83
C PRO A 437 33.69 26.94 8.87
N PRO A 438 33.41 27.72 7.81
CA PRO A 438 32.55 27.30 6.71
C PRO A 438 32.96 25.92 6.17
N GLN A 439 32.03 24.98 6.16
CA GLN A 439 32.29 23.61 5.69
C GLN A 439 31.62 23.36 4.33
N LEU A 440 30.37 23.81 4.17
CA LEU A 440 29.60 23.71 2.93
C LEU A 440 29.14 25.10 2.49
N VAL A 441 29.40 25.46 1.23
CA VAL A 441 29.10 26.81 0.69
C VAL A 441 28.36 26.68 -0.62
N LEU A 442 27.17 27.27 -0.69
CA LEU A 442 26.34 27.42 -1.87
C LEU A 442 26.40 28.89 -2.32
N ARG A 443 26.73 29.12 -3.59
CA ARG A 443 26.83 30.46 -4.18
C ARG A 443 25.93 30.56 -5.40
N GLY A 444 24.90 31.40 -5.33
CA GLY A 444 23.96 31.67 -6.42
C GLY A 444 23.30 30.41 -6.99
N VAL A 445 23.01 29.41 -6.14
CA VAL A 445 22.54 28.10 -6.61
C VAL A 445 21.14 28.21 -7.22
N GLY A 446 21.01 27.79 -8.47
CA GLY A 446 19.74 27.66 -9.18
C GLY A 446 19.61 26.28 -9.83
N HIS A 447 18.39 25.74 -9.89
CA HIS A 447 18.15 24.44 -10.52
C HIS A 447 16.82 24.39 -11.28
N VAL A 448 16.86 23.85 -12.50
CA VAL A 448 15.70 23.72 -13.39
C VAL A 448 15.59 22.28 -13.88
N TYR A 449 14.49 21.61 -13.53
CA TYR A 449 14.14 20.30 -14.06
C TYR A 449 13.61 20.41 -15.49
N ASN A 450 13.82 19.38 -16.31
CA ASN A 450 13.28 19.27 -17.68
C ASN A 450 13.58 20.48 -18.58
N ARG A 451 14.76 21.11 -18.40
CA ARG A 451 15.16 22.37 -19.06
C ARG A 451 14.96 22.41 -20.58
N ARG A 452 15.03 21.26 -21.25
CA ARG A 452 14.92 21.14 -22.73
C ARG A 452 13.50 20.85 -23.24
N GLY A 453 12.51 20.76 -22.35
CA GLY A 453 11.12 20.47 -22.71
C GLY A 453 10.16 21.59 -22.29
N PRO A 454 8.90 21.53 -22.77
CA PRO A 454 7.86 22.49 -22.38
C PRO A 454 7.47 22.40 -20.90
N TRP A 455 7.91 21.36 -20.19
CA TRP A 455 7.66 21.14 -18.75
C TRP A 455 8.80 21.64 -17.85
N ALA A 456 9.61 22.59 -18.32
CA ALA A 456 10.72 23.14 -17.54
C ALA A 456 10.21 23.77 -16.24
N THR A 457 10.67 23.26 -15.10
CA THR A 457 10.22 23.72 -13.78
C THR A 457 11.44 24.17 -12.97
N ARG A 458 11.47 25.46 -12.60
CA ARG A 458 12.53 26.01 -11.75
C ARG A 458 12.24 25.68 -10.29
N ALA A 459 13.14 24.91 -9.68
CA ALA A 459 13.01 24.45 -8.30
C ALA A 459 13.77 25.35 -7.31
N LEU A 460 14.90 25.92 -7.74
CA LEU A 460 15.73 26.82 -6.92
C LEU A 460 16.18 28.03 -7.75
N GLN A 461 16.32 29.17 -7.10
CA GLN A 461 16.72 30.43 -7.70
C GLN A 461 17.62 31.22 -6.74
N ASN A 462 18.87 31.47 -7.18
CA ASN A 462 19.85 32.30 -6.51
C ASN A 462 19.97 32.03 -5.00
N VAL A 463 20.18 30.76 -4.65
CA VAL A 463 20.30 30.31 -3.27
C VAL A 463 21.75 30.47 -2.80
N ASP A 464 21.97 31.40 -1.88
CA ASP A 464 23.24 31.59 -1.16
C ASP A 464 23.11 31.06 0.28
N LEU A 465 23.92 30.05 0.61
CA LEU A 465 23.86 29.40 1.94
C LEU A 465 25.25 28.92 2.35
N THR A 466 25.64 29.22 3.58
CA THR A 466 26.88 28.70 4.17
C THR A 466 26.54 27.88 5.41
N VAL A 467 27.05 26.65 5.50
CA VAL A 467 26.91 25.77 6.67
C VAL A 467 28.28 25.62 7.34
N HIS A 468 28.31 25.87 8.64
CA HIS A 468 29.51 25.83 9.47
C HIS A 468 29.69 24.47 10.13
N ARG A 469 30.95 24.11 10.41
CA ARG A 469 31.24 22.85 11.11
C ARG A 469 30.57 22.79 12.49
N GLY A 470 29.86 21.71 12.80
CA GLY A 470 29.11 21.51 14.06
C GLY A 470 27.79 22.29 14.14
N GLU A 471 27.41 22.99 13.08
CA GLU A 471 26.12 23.70 12.98
C GLU A 471 24.97 22.70 12.89
N GLY A 472 23.84 23.02 13.54
CA GLY A 472 22.55 22.38 13.32
C GLY A 472 21.64 23.32 12.55
N LEU A 473 21.68 23.28 11.22
CA LEU A 473 20.88 24.13 10.36
C LEU A 473 19.51 23.50 10.13
N LEU A 474 18.42 24.21 10.46
CA LEU A 474 17.05 23.81 10.15
C LEU A 474 16.55 24.56 8.90
N VAL A 475 16.15 23.83 7.87
CA VAL A 475 15.55 24.36 6.63
C VAL A 475 14.04 24.10 6.67
N ILE A 476 13.24 25.16 6.66
CA ILE A 476 11.77 25.10 6.67
C ILE A 476 11.18 25.64 5.37
N GLY A 477 9.95 25.28 5.04
CA GLY A 477 9.24 25.81 3.86
C GLY A 477 8.06 24.94 3.43
N GLY A 478 7.13 25.48 2.64
CA GLY A 478 5.96 24.75 2.14
C GLY A 478 6.29 23.61 1.17
N ASN A 479 5.31 22.75 0.86
CA ASN A 479 5.49 21.72 -0.17
C ASN A 479 5.82 22.36 -1.52
N GLY A 480 6.75 21.76 -2.26
CA GLY A 480 7.20 22.31 -3.55
C GLY A 480 8.15 23.52 -3.47
N SER A 481 8.57 23.97 -2.27
CA SER A 481 9.47 25.12 -2.15
C SER A 481 10.93 24.86 -2.58
N GLY A 482 11.30 23.62 -2.91
CA GLY A 482 12.64 23.24 -3.38
C GLY A 482 13.55 22.54 -2.35
N LYS A 483 13.06 22.23 -1.14
CA LYS A 483 13.88 21.69 -0.03
C LYS A 483 14.59 20.38 -0.37
N SER A 484 13.88 19.41 -0.95
CA SER A 484 14.49 18.12 -1.34
C SER A 484 15.50 18.32 -2.48
N THR A 485 15.24 19.21 -3.44
CA THR A 485 16.21 19.58 -4.48
C THR A 485 17.48 20.20 -3.87
N LEU A 486 17.33 21.07 -2.88
CA LEU A 486 18.45 21.64 -2.13
C LEU A 486 19.25 20.55 -1.41
N ALA A 487 18.56 19.59 -0.76
CA ALA A 487 19.17 18.43 -0.11
C ALA A 487 20.04 17.61 -1.09
N TRP A 488 19.52 17.33 -2.28
CA TRP A 488 20.20 16.55 -3.31
C TRP A 488 21.44 17.26 -3.86
N ILE A 489 21.38 18.59 -4.01
CA ILE A 489 22.53 19.39 -4.43
C ILE A 489 23.63 19.40 -3.36
N MET A 490 23.25 19.58 -2.09
CA MET A 490 24.20 19.51 -0.97
C MET A 490 24.86 18.13 -0.86
N ALA A 491 24.09 17.05 -1.11
CA ALA A 491 24.59 15.68 -1.12
C ALA A 491 25.41 15.31 -2.37
N GLY A 492 25.47 16.19 -3.39
CA GLY A 492 26.15 15.92 -4.66
C GLY A 492 25.41 14.97 -5.60
N LEU A 493 24.16 14.59 -5.28
CA LEU A 493 23.33 13.72 -6.12
C LEU A 493 22.79 14.43 -7.36
N THR A 494 22.77 15.77 -7.35
CA THR A 494 22.33 16.57 -8.48
C THR A 494 23.21 17.80 -8.59
N SER A 495 23.75 18.07 -9.77
CA SER A 495 24.49 19.31 -10.03
C SER A 495 23.52 20.48 -10.19
N PRO A 496 23.80 21.64 -9.59
CA PRO A 496 23.00 22.83 -9.81
C PRO A 496 23.09 23.26 -11.29
N THR A 497 22.02 23.85 -11.81
CA THR A 497 21.98 24.38 -13.19
C THR A 497 22.75 25.70 -13.30
N GLU A 498 22.73 26.48 -12.21
CA GLU A 498 23.35 27.78 -12.04
C GLU A 498 24.04 27.81 -10.67
N GLY A 499 25.17 28.52 -10.53
CA GLY A 499 25.91 28.62 -9.28
C GLY A 499 26.77 27.40 -8.92
N THR A 500 27.33 27.40 -7.70
CA THR A 500 28.20 26.31 -7.22
C THR A 500 27.82 25.86 -5.81
N CYS A 501 28.08 24.57 -5.52
CA CYS A 501 27.93 23.98 -4.20
C CYS A 501 29.23 23.24 -3.86
N GLU A 502 29.95 23.73 -2.86
CA GLU A 502 31.30 23.29 -2.52
C GLU A 502 31.40 22.84 -1.07
N LEU A 503 32.02 21.68 -0.84
CA LEU A 503 32.41 21.16 0.48
C LEU A 503 33.93 21.29 0.62
N ALA A 504 34.38 22.06 1.61
CA ALA A 504 35.82 22.33 1.83
C ALA A 504 36.57 22.75 0.55
N GLY A 505 35.92 23.55 -0.32
CA GLY A 505 36.47 24.05 -1.58
C GLY A 505 36.43 23.07 -2.75
N LYS A 506 35.79 21.90 -2.61
CA LYS A 506 35.58 20.93 -3.70
C LYS A 506 34.10 20.83 -4.05
N SER A 507 33.78 20.72 -5.34
CA SER A 507 32.39 20.55 -5.79
C SER A 507 31.76 19.29 -5.18
N THR A 508 30.57 19.41 -4.59
CA THR A 508 29.86 18.26 -3.98
C THR A 508 29.55 17.17 -5.01
N SER A 509 29.26 17.54 -6.25
CA SER A 509 29.03 16.60 -7.37
C SER A 509 30.24 15.74 -7.73
N SER A 510 31.45 16.13 -7.30
CA SER A 510 32.70 15.39 -7.52
C SER A 510 33.13 14.54 -6.32
N SER A 511 32.39 14.59 -5.21
CA SER A 511 32.73 13.93 -3.94
C SER A 511 31.50 13.32 -3.29
N ILE A 512 30.81 12.45 -4.05
CA ILE A 512 29.63 11.73 -3.58
C ILE A 512 30.03 10.85 -2.39
N GLY A 513 29.23 10.89 -1.32
CA GLY A 513 29.44 10.12 -0.09
C GLY A 513 30.10 10.90 1.06
N THR A 514 30.67 12.09 0.81
CA THR A 514 31.20 12.94 1.88
C THR A 514 30.10 13.65 2.68
N VAL A 515 28.98 13.93 2.01
CA VAL A 515 27.73 14.40 2.62
C VAL A 515 26.73 13.25 2.59
N ALA A 516 26.34 12.76 3.75
CA ALA A 516 25.34 11.71 3.88
C ALA A 516 23.93 12.31 3.80
N LEU A 517 23.03 11.63 3.08
CA LEU A 517 21.63 12.04 2.94
C LEU A 517 20.69 10.96 3.48
N SER A 518 19.83 11.33 4.43
CA SER A 518 18.68 10.53 4.82
C SER A 518 17.45 11.00 4.03
N PHE A 519 16.70 10.05 3.47
CA PHE A 519 15.44 10.33 2.79
C PHE A 519 14.23 10.26 3.75
N GLN A 520 13.12 10.86 3.32
CA GLN A 520 11.86 10.88 4.08
C GLN A 520 11.33 9.47 4.39
N HIS A 521 11.56 8.48 3.53
CA HIS A 521 11.14 7.11 3.73
C HIS A 521 12.34 6.21 4.05
N ALA A 522 12.67 6.09 5.35
CA ALA A 522 13.80 5.28 5.82
C ALA A 522 13.77 3.83 5.28
N ARG A 523 12.57 3.25 5.11
CA ARG A 523 12.40 1.90 4.56
C ARG A 523 12.99 1.72 3.16
N LEU A 524 12.99 2.78 2.34
CA LEU A 524 13.53 2.75 0.98
C LEU A 524 15.07 2.75 0.96
N GLN A 525 15.71 3.17 2.06
CA GLN A 525 17.16 3.11 2.21
C GLN A 525 17.64 1.73 2.67
N LEU A 526 16.77 0.97 3.33
CA LEU A 526 17.04 -0.38 3.83
C LEU A 526 16.76 -1.42 2.73
N GLN A 527 17.81 -1.88 2.05
CA GLN A 527 17.71 -2.73 0.86
C GLN A 527 18.09 -4.20 1.11
N ARG A 528 18.79 -4.48 2.21
CA ARG A 528 19.22 -5.85 2.55
C ARG A 528 18.19 -6.57 3.41
N ARG A 529 18.46 -7.83 3.72
CA ARG A 529 17.53 -8.67 4.48
C ARG A 529 17.67 -8.43 5.97
N THR A 530 18.90 -8.32 6.46
CA THR A 530 19.22 -8.11 7.87
C THR A 530 19.84 -6.75 8.11
N VAL A 531 19.82 -6.32 9.37
CA VAL A 531 20.41 -5.05 9.82
C VAL A 531 21.92 -5.01 9.55
N SER A 532 22.65 -6.08 9.85
CA SER A 532 24.10 -6.13 9.63
C SER A 532 24.46 -6.01 8.16
N GLU A 533 23.80 -6.79 7.29
CA GLU A 533 24.04 -6.76 5.85
C GLU A 533 23.80 -5.37 5.26
N ASP A 534 22.76 -4.66 5.75
CA ASP A 534 22.42 -3.33 5.26
C ASP A 534 23.46 -2.28 5.66
N ILE A 535 23.91 -2.30 6.92
CA ILE A 535 24.94 -1.40 7.44
C ILE A 535 26.29 -1.68 6.75
N GLU A 536 26.67 -2.95 6.59
CA GLU A 536 27.88 -3.35 5.87
C GLU A 536 27.83 -2.88 4.41
N ALA A 537 26.68 -3.07 3.74
CA ALA A 537 26.51 -2.63 2.36
C ALA A 537 26.58 -1.10 2.21
N ALA A 538 26.07 -0.34 3.19
CA ALA A 538 26.15 1.13 3.19
C ALA A 538 27.58 1.65 3.40
N GLY A 539 28.39 0.91 4.18
CA GLY A 539 29.76 1.27 4.49
C GLY A 539 30.83 0.77 3.53
N GLY A 540 30.52 -0.22 2.70
CA GLY A 540 31.44 -0.81 1.74
C GLY A 540 32.26 -1.98 2.31
N SER A 541 33.23 -2.46 1.53
CA SER A 541 34.00 -3.69 1.82
C SER A 541 34.82 -3.66 3.11
N ASP A 542 35.10 -2.48 3.64
CA ASP A 542 35.98 -2.29 4.79
C ASP A 542 35.22 -2.31 6.12
N VAL A 543 33.88 -2.41 6.07
CA VAL A 543 33.02 -2.45 7.26
C VAL A 543 32.79 -3.89 7.69
N GLY A 544 33.21 -4.20 8.91
CA GLY A 544 32.97 -5.49 9.55
C GLY A 544 32.02 -5.40 10.73
N THR A 545 31.84 -6.53 11.42
CA THR A 545 30.91 -6.69 12.54
C THR A 545 31.19 -5.75 13.72
N ILE A 546 32.44 -5.33 13.92
CA ILE A 546 32.82 -4.36 14.97
C ILE A 546 32.24 -2.98 14.66
N ASP A 547 32.34 -2.54 13.41
CA ASP A 547 31.78 -1.26 12.97
C ASP A 547 30.26 -1.26 13.04
N VAL A 548 29.61 -2.36 12.63
CA VAL A 548 28.16 -2.57 12.79
C VAL A 548 27.76 -2.42 14.24
N SER A 549 28.46 -3.10 15.16
CA SER A 549 28.17 -3.02 16.60
C SER A 549 28.35 -1.59 17.13
N ARG A 550 29.42 -0.91 16.71
CA ARG A 550 29.72 0.47 17.10
C ARG A 550 28.62 1.44 16.63
N VAL A 551 28.16 1.34 15.39
CA VAL A 551 27.12 2.26 14.89
C VAL A 551 25.76 1.96 15.49
N LEU A 552 25.44 0.69 15.79
CA LEU A 552 24.21 0.32 16.51
C LEU A 552 24.20 0.95 17.92
N ASP A 553 25.32 0.90 18.64
CA ASP A 553 25.45 1.58 19.93
C ASP A 553 25.29 3.10 19.79
N GLN A 554 25.91 3.70 18.76
CA GLN A 554 25.81 5.14 18.50
C GLN A 554 24.36 5.60 18.28
N VAL A 555 23.52 4.77 17.64
CA VAL A 555 22.10 5.08 17.44
C VAL A 555 21.19 4.56 18.56
N GLY A 556 21.75 3.98 19.62
CA GLY A 556 21.01 3.45 20.78
C GLY A 556 20.17 2.22 20.48
N LEU A 557 20.66 1.32 19.62
CA LEU A 557 20.06 0.02 19.33
C LEU A 557 20.89 -1.11 19.95
N ASP A 558 20.20 -2.13 20.45
CA ASP A 558 20.87 -3.35 20.95
C ASP A 558 21.61 -4.05 19.81
N ARG A 559 22.89 -4.39 20.03
CA ARG A 559 23.73 -5.13 19.09
C ARG A 559 23.11 -6.46 18.64
N ARG A 560 22.23 -7.07 19.45
CA ARG A 560 21.46 -8.27 19.08
C ARG A 560 20.58 -8.06 17.86
N LEU A 561 20.17 -6.82 17.58
CA LEU A 561 19.38 -6.48 16.38
C LEU A 561 20.17 -6.61 15.08
N ALA A 562 21.50 -6.77 15.12
CA ALA A 562 22.32 -6.96 13.92
C ALA A 562 21.83 -8.14 13.06
N GLY A 563 21.37 -9.23 13.69
CA GLY A 563 20.82 -10.40 13.00
C GLY A 563 19.32 -10.34 12.71
N ALA A 564 18.61 -9.32 13.21
CA ALA A 564 17.17 -9.17 13.00
C ALA A 564 16.87 -8.83 11.54
N ARG A 565 15.71 -9.26 11.05
CA ARG A 565 15.30 -8.92 9.70
C ARG A 565 14.72 -7.51 9.66
N ILE A 566 14.92 -6.81 8.55
CA ILE A 566 14.44 -5.43 8.41
C ILE A 566 12.92 -5.34 8.53
N ASP A 567 12.18 -6.38 8.12
CA ASP A 567 10.72 -6.46 8.22
C ASP A 567 10.18 -6.67 9.64
N GLU A 568 11.03 -7.04 10.60
CA GLU A 568 10.66 -7.23 12.01
C GLU A 568 10.82 -5.94 12.83
N LEU A 569 11.48 -4.93 12.27
CA LEU A 569 11.79 -3.68 12.95
C LEU A 569 10.55 -2.76 13.03
N SER A 570 10.39 -2.08 14.16
CA SER A 570 9.48 -0.93 14.26
C SER A 570 9.96 0.24 13.40
N GLY A 571 9.07 1.18 13.04
CA GLY A 571 9.43 2.37 12.26
C GLY A 571 10.56 3.21 12.85
N GLY A 572 10.57 3.38 14.19
CA GLY A 572 11.63 4.08 14.89
C GLY A 572 12.96 3.31 14.92
N GLN A 573 12.92 1.97 14.94
CA GLN A 573 14.12 1.14 14.80
C GLN A 573 14.65 1.19 13.36
N MET A 574 13.79 1.05 12.36
CA MET A 574 14.18 1.17 10.94
C MET A 574 14.90 2.49 10.67
N ARG A 575 14.40 3.59 11.23
CA ARG A 575 15.02 4.90 11.03
C ARG A 575 16.38 5.02 11.72
N ARG A 576 16.54 4.46 12.92
CA ARG A 576 17.84 4.38 13.59
C ARG A 576 18.83 3.49 12.83
N VAL A 577 18.38 2.37 12.26
CA VAL A 577 19.23 1.53 11.39
C VAL A 577 19.64 2.28 10.13
N ALA A 578 18.72 3.02 9.49
CA ALA A 578 19.06 3.84 8.33
C ALA A 578 20.10 4.93 8.70
N LEU A 579 19.96 5.58 9.85
CA LEU A 579 20.97 6.50 10.37
C LEU A 579 22.31 5.79 10.65
N ALA A 580 22.29 4.58 11.21
CA ALA A 580 23.49 3.80 11.46
C ALA A 580 24.25 3.47 10.16
N GLY A 581 23.51 3.13 9.09
CA GLY A 581 24.06 2.92 7.75
C GLY A 581 24.70 4.19 7.17
N LEU A 582 24.17 5.37 7.47
CA LEU A 582 24.82 6.64 7.06
C LEU A 582 26.06 6.95 7.92
N LEU A 583 26.02 6.68 9.22
CA LEU A 583 27.10 6.99 10.17
C LEU A 583 28.30 6.06 10.03
N VAL A 584 28.12 4.87 9.48
CA VAL A 584 29.21 3.89 9.32
C VAL A 584 30.32 4.43 8.42
N GLY A 585 29.96 5.21 7.39
CA GLY A 585 30.88 5.90 6.48
C GLY A 585 31.57 7.12 7.09
N LYS A 586 31.30 7.45 8.36
CA LYS A 586 31.85 8.60 9.10
C LYS A 586 31.72 9.92 8.31
N PRO A 587 30.49 10.31 7.93
CA PRO A 587 30.27 11.51 7.14
C PRO A 587 30.66 12.77 7.91
N GLU A 588 31.09 13.79 7.17
CA GLU A 588 31.38 15.11 7.75
C GLU A 588 30.13 15.96 7.96
N ILE A 589 29.14 15.79 7.07
CA ILE A 589 27.85 16.46 7.11
C ILE A 589 26.76 15.41 6.91
N LEU A 590 25.71 15.49 7.73
CA LEU A 590 24.51 14.69 7.61
C LEU A 590 23.31 15.59 7.26
N VAL A 591 22.76 15.40 6.07
CA VAL A 591 21.54 16.04 5.59
C VAL A 591 20.36 15.10 5.84
N LEU A 592 19.32 15.60 6.51
CA LEU A 592 18.17 14.82 6.95
C LEU A 592 16.90 15.39 6.34
N ASP A 593 16.32 14.71 5.35
CA ASP A 593 15.05 15.10 4.74
C ASP A 593 13.87 14.49 5.51
N GLU A 594 13.16 15.33 6.27
CA GLU A 594 12.02 14.98 7.13
C GLU A 594 12.28 13.78 8.07
N PRO A 595 13.30 13.86 8.96
CA PRO A 595 13.71 12.73 9.81
C PRO A 595 12.67 12.34 10.87
N LEU A 596 11.65 13.17 11.10
CA LEU A 596 10.59 12.91 12.07
C LEU A 596 9.29 12.40 11.43
N ALA A 597 9.20 12.36 10.10
CA ALA A 597 7.99 11.96 9.39
C ALA A 597 7.58 10.51 9.71
N GLY A 598 6.29 10.29 9.96
CA GLY A 598 5.73 8.96 10.25
C GLY A 598 6.14 8.36 11.61
N LEU A 599 6.90 9.09 12.43
CA LEU A 599 7.22 8.68 13.80
C LEU A 599 6.17 9.19 14.79
N ASP A 600 5.85 8.33 15.74
CA ASP A 600 5.05 8.69 16.90
C ASP A 600 5.84 9.61 17.86
N PRO A 601 5.19 10.30 18.80
CA PRO A 601 5.87 11.24 19.69
C PRO A 601 7.08 10.67 20.47
N PRO A 602 7.07 9.43 20.99
CA PRO A 602 8.26 8.85 21.59
C PRO A 602 9.38 8.65 20.56
N GLY A 603 9.08 8.08 19.38
CA GLY A 603 10.06 7.90 18.31
C GLY A 603 10.67 9.23 17.85
N ARG A 604 9.87 10.30 17.74
CA ARG A 604 10.37 11.64 17.40
C ARG A 604 11.37 12.15 18.44
N ARG A 605 11.05 12.02 19.74
CA ARG A 605 11.94 12.45 20.83
C ARG A 605 13.24 11.66 20.85
N GLU A 606 13.17 10.35 20.65
CA GLU A 606 14.35 9.49 20.59
C GLU A 606 15.27 9.88 19.43
N ILE A 607 14.72 10.11 18.23
CA ILE A 607 15.49 10.60 17.08
C ILE A 607 16.04 12.00 17.34
N THR A 608 15.24 12.95 17.82
CA THR A 608 15.72 14.30 18.15
C THR A 608 16.85 14.26 19.17
N ALA A 609 16.74 13.45 20.22
CA ALA A 609 17.76 13.35 21.25
C ALA A 609 19.03 12.67 20.71
N LEU A 610 18.90 11.68 19.83
CA LEU A 610 20.01 11.10 19.07
C LEU A 610 20.69 12.15 18.18
N LEU A 611 19.94 12.93 17.41
CA LEU A 611 20.49 14.00 16.57
C LEU A 611 21.22 15.05 17.40
N ALA A 612 20.66 15.44 18.55
CA ALA A 612 21.33 16.33 19.49
C ALA A 612 22.65 15.71 19.99
N HIS A 613 22.67 14.40 20.29
CA HIS A 613 23.89 13.70 20.71
C HIS A 613 24.96 13.68 19.61
N LEU A 614 24.58 13.32 18.38
CA LEU A 614 25.48 13.31 17.23
C LEU A 614 26.07 14.69 16.96
N ARG A 615 25.25 15.75 17.05
CA ARG A 615 25.73 17.13 16.92
C ARG A 615 26.74 17.49 18.02
N ARG A 616 26.49 17.10 19.28
CA ARG A 616 27.44 17.32 20.38
C ARG A 616 28.78 16.62 20.16
N THR A 617 28.81 15.49 19.45
CA THR A 617 30.07 14.83 19.05
C THR A 617 30.81 15.55 17.91
N GLY A 618 30.29 16.67 17.40
CA GLY A 618 30.93 17.51 16.39
C GLY A 618 30.44 17.27 14.96
N LEU A 619 29.39 16.47 14.75
CA LEU A 619 28.79 16.25 13.44
C LEU A 619 27.97 17.48 13.01
N THR A 620 28.16 17.92 11.76
CA THR A 620 27.37 19.00 11.16
C THR A 620 26.04 18.44 10.66
N LEU A 621 24.92 19.04 11.05
CA LEU A 621 23.58 18.61 10.69
C LEU A 621 22.87 19.66 9.86
N VAL A 622 22.29 19.24 8.73
CA VAL A 622 21.31 20.02 7.97
C VAL A 622 19.99 19.27 8.00
N ILE A 623 18.99 19.81 8.70
CA ILE A 623 17.70 19.16 8.90
C ILE A 623 16.67 19.90 8.08
N ILE A 624 15.99 19.21 7.18
CA ILE A 624 14.83 19.71 6.47
C ILE A 624 13.61 19.17 7.22
N SER A 625 12.79 20.06 7.78
CA SER A 625 11.54 19.64 8.42
C SER A 625 10.56 20.79 8.58
N HIS A 626 9.28 20.45 8.74
CA HIS A 626 8.23 21.38 9.15
C HIS A 626 8.02 21.44 10.68
N ASP A 627 8.66 20.55 11.47
CA ASP A 627 8.47 20.45 12.93
C ASP A 627 9.53 21.29 13.70
N VAL A 628 9.30 22.61 13.75
CA VAL A 628 10.25 23.56 14.35
C VAL A 628 10.40 23.37 15.86
N ASP A 629 9.29 23.12 16.56
CA ASP A 629 9.27 23.03 18.02
C ASP A 629 10.01 21.79 18.52
N THR A 630 9.78 20.64 17.88
CA THR A 630 10.45 19.39 18.26
C THR A 630 11.95 19.45 17.99
N LEU A 631 12.38 20.18 16.96
CA LEU A 631 13.79 20.33 16.58
C LEU A 631 14.49 21.53 17.22
N ALA A 632 13.79 22.31 18.05
CA ALA A 632 14.37 23.46 18.74
C ALA A 632 15.60 23.10 19.59
N SER A 633 15.62 21.89 20.14
CA SER A 633 16.75 21.39 20.93
C SER A 633 17.98 21.01 20.12
N VAL A 634 17.88 20.83 18.80
CA VAL A 634 18.98 20.41 17.92
C VAL A 634 19.50 21.57 17.07
N ARG A 635 18.64 22.52 16.71
CA ARG A 635 18.96 23.62 15.79
C ARG A 635 19.82 24.71 16.46
N SER A 636 20.76 25.26 15.70
CA SER A 636 21.44 26.53 16.01
C SER A 636 20.90 27.68 15.17
N ARG A 637 20.51 27.40 13.93
CA ARG A 637 20.02 28.38 12.98
C ARG A 637 18.86 27.82 12.18
N THR A 638 17.93 28.68 11.78
CA THR A 638 16.80 28.33 10.93
C THR A 638 16.79 29.21 9.70
N VAL A 639 16.56 28.61 8.53
CA VAL A 639 16.39 29.30 7.25
C VAL A 639 15.09 28.86 6.61
N THR A 640 14.38 29.81 5.99
CA THR A 640 13.11 29.55 5.31
C THR A 640 13.34 29.56 3.81
N LEU A 641 12.98 28.46 3.16
CA LEU A 641 12.99 28.33 1.71
C LEU A 641 11.57 28.49 1.19
N ASP A 642 11.36 29.54 0.41
CA ASP A 642 10.06 29.90 -0.15
C ASP A 642 10.17 30.08 -1.68
N HIS A 643 9.32 29.37 -2.41
CA HIS A 643 9.31 29.33 -3.89
C HIS A 643 10.71 29.27 -4.55
N GLY A 644 11.61 28.45 -3.99
CA GLY A 644 12.97 28.25 -4.52
C GLY A 644 13.99 29.31 -4.12
N THR A 645 13.62 30.29 -3.29
CA THR A 645 14.51 31.36 -2.78
C THR A 645 14.68 31.24 -1.27
N LEU A 646 15.87 31.57 -0.76
CA LEU A 646 16.09 31.68 0.69
C LEU A 646 15.68 33.06 1.18
N GLN A 647 14.77 33.09 2.15
CA GLN A 647 14.38 34.32 2.85
C GLN A 647 15.48 34.69 3.87
N VAL A 648 15.84 35.98 3.91
CA VAL A 648 16.90 36.51 4.78
C VAL A 648 16.48 36.45 6.26
N GLU A 649 17.44 36.10 7.12
CA GLU A 649 17.31 35.73 8.53
C GLU A 649 16.45 36.66 9.40
N SER A 650 15.60 36.06 10.25
CA SER A 650 15.28 36.64 11.56
C SER A 650 16.14 35.94 12.60
N ALA A 651 17.13 36.65 13.14
CA ALA A 651 17.92 36.17 14.27
C ALA A 651 16.99 35.82 15.43
N ALA A 652 17.23 34.68 16.07
CA ALA A 652 16.39 34.12 17.14
C ALA A 652 15.91 35.18 18.14
N GLY A 653 14.65 35.58 18.00
CA GLY A 653 13.99 36.55 18.85
C GLY A 653 12.48 36.43 18.70
N VAL A 654 11.87 35.63 19.59
CA VAL A 654 10.46 35.66 19.97
C VAL A 654 9.45 35.72 18.81
N ILE A 655 8.97 34.55 18.35
CA ILE A 655 7.65 34.49 17.70
C ILE A 655 6.64 34.29 18.85
N ARG A 656 5.83 35.32 19.09
CA ARG A 656 4.67 35.31 19.99
C ARG A 656 3.48 34.67 19.31
#